data_AF-A0A377KDD8-F1
#
_entry.id   AF-A0A377KDD8-F1
#
_cell.length_a   1.000
_cell.length_b   1.000
_cell.length_c   1.000
_cell.angle_alpha   90.00
_cell.angle_beta   90.00
_cell.angle_gamma   90.00
#
_symmetry.space_group_name_H-M   'P 1'
#
loop_
_entity.id
_entity.type
_entity.pdbx_description
1 polymer ?
#
loop_
_entity_poly.entity_id
_entity_poly.type
_entity_poly.pdbx_seq_one_letter_code
_entity_poly.pdbx_strand_id
1 'polypeptide(L)'
;MKGRIILDNTEHKVVGVRQQLLALEASLVDQRLLGTGDDDSAFALDELVAIHPDLYNAYDQLFLYYQRCGTLPSLVSWSAEYCALVSHIVTTFEQALQQIELSRALTAQEKRLLHLGICNVDSHERLSPLHPLVLAYHLQLVQTICAEQEQYDSASFATLPTITLDRLVVSGLMPFVYHSEHEYAQLQPVEENRFWIDVVPQRQVSHDYVKRLVKDKLNEFTEAYARLFQSPGNNALIINAINQGTAKELFLGLVEYFKQEKEHAISVHVNCYDERLLPNMFDRFAESGSYEQLKNDLDLNRGAWRAEADMLIDLLRSRLTFSKFVLPSESDKLAYAHLAFFTNTAPVDCRQIRIEDAASGVLCHGLISGEGAETQGDAYFTAFGLRNVDTESYCALRLARLVGCLWQPARQSNSQYHGQGIGLAVSGNFKQLLNYSYNSALWTTIIDPKVTLDFFTSQKDVVLIHYSDQYTSCAGYDAVTVTKQVDLFLRLLQTESQSGQSAVDSQHLLAEFNAFNGEWLLKMLRSSEKERKEKYGIIGAYKFVQSMLSESDICWVPLSVAEMIRVSGNVGLKMKESDLSRNLQGYRKGAISDDVLFVGFKENRLYLLPLEVKTGARPDYNYAGQQAAELKRYLQQDILEPHTLASQLYRALFIRQVLMQVEKLQLYGVLDSDKLAPLLDRREWWLTGDYQLGELKDYANGFVVAHVDSGSCFDLSYKETTENILQIEIPYSLLSSLITTREGKLPLAERYRVPDKYRLKPESDEHPSPSASGVQVTTPPDTRPDIPKPTPEVSTVPLQVLFGHDATRQTPLFWEPTNTTKFMNTNTGIIGTMGTGKTQFTKSLVTQLMRNQSCNVDGKSIGLLIFDYKSDYVDEAFLKATGGKKYQLSLLPYNPLSLFGDMPMLPRHTAIAFSETMGKAYNLGVKQRMKLVTLIMECYELAGIVPHDRSTWNRVAPTIEDVWQRYLAQEKVEEDSLYAALYNLAGFQIFETDPEKMTSLYDLVDGVTVIELAGYSSEIQNLVVALTLDLFYAQMQKRGKPVIQGDYRQLTKMILVDEADNFMRQDFSSLRKILKEGREYGVGAILSTQEITHFKTGENNYASYILTWVIHRVSEIKNADIKAVFNVDDKGEQESLMGQIRQLEKHFSLYVDGDKRVSKMRDRAFWELVF
;
A
#
# COMPACT_ATOMS: atom_id res chain seq x y z
N MET A 1 35.23 -55.86 -11.20
CA MET A 1 33.96 -55.65 -11.94
C MET A 1 32.95 -54.75 -11.19
N LYS A 2 33.24 -54.17 -10.00
CA LYS A 2 32.27 -53.37 -9.21
C LYS A 2 32.38 -51.85 -9.47
N GLY A 3 31.92 -51.37 -10.63
CA GLY A 3 31.92 -49.93 -10.94
C GLY A 3 30.98 -49.52 -12.08
N ARG A 4 30.09 -50.42 -12.48
CA ARG A 4 29.10 -50.19 -13.52
C ARG A 4 27.74 -50.68 -13.00
N ILE A 5 26.70 -49.94 -13.31
CA ILE A 5 25.31 -50.26 -12.97
C ILE A 5 24.49 -50.35 -14.23
N ILE A 6 23.39 -51.11 -14.22
CA ILE A 6 22.44 -51.18 -15.33
C ILE A 6 21.19 -50.41 -14.89
N LEU A 7 20.85 -49.35 -15.62
CA LEU A 7 19.61 -48.60 -15.46
C LEU A 7 18.91 -48.60 -16.81
N ASP A 8 17.62 -48.96 -16.87
CA ASP A 8 16.83 -49.03 -18.11
C ASP A 8 17.53 -49.78 -19.26
N ASN A 9 18.12 -50.95 -18.95
CA ASN A 9 18.90 -51.77 -19.89
C ASN A 9 20.13 -51.08 -20.50
N THR A 10 20.59 -49.97 -19.91
CA THR A 10 21.81 -49.27 -20.30
C THR A 10 22.86 -49.33 -19.20
N GLU A 11 24.12 -49.56 -19.58
CA GLU A 11 25.24 -49.68 -18.65
C GLU A 11 25.84 -48.29 -18.37
N HIS A 12 25.81 -47.87 -17.10
CA HIS A 12 26.35 -46.60 -16.63
C HIS A 12 27.59 -46.82 -15.78
N LYS A 13 28.63 -46.02 -15.99
CA LYS A 13 29.83 -46.01 -15.13
C LYS A 13 29.57 -45.12 -13.92
N VAL A 14 29.80 -45.64 -12.72
CA VAL A 14 29.70 -44.87 -11.46
C VAL A 14 31.11 -44.56 -10.95
N VAL A 15 31.33 -43.34 -10.48
CA VAL A 15 32.63 -42.87 -9.98
C VAL A 15 32.46 -42.06 -8.68
N GLY A 16 33.55 -41.90 -7.92
CA GLY A 16 33.57 -41.07 -6.72
C GLY A 16 32.79 -41.66 -5.54
N VAL A 17 32.20 -40.79 -4.72
CA VAL A 17 31.47 -41.15 -3.49
C VAL A 17 30.35 -42.14 -3.77
N ARG A 18 29.57 -41.94 -4.84
CA ARG A 18 28.50 -42.87 -5.23
C ARG A 18 28.98 -44.30 -5.47
N GLN A 19 30.17 -44.47 -6.05
CA GLN A 19 30.73 -45.81 -6.27
C GLN A 19 31.12 -46.48 -4.95
N GLN A 20 31.67 -45.72 -4.01
CA GLN A 20 32.06 -46.22 -2.69
C GLN A 20 30.82 -46.69 -1.91
N LEU A 21 29.76 -45.89 -1.89
CA LEU A 21 28.50 -46.24 -1.22
C LEU A 21 27.85 -47.49 -1.83
N LEU A 22 27.79 -47.61 -3.15
CA LEU A 22 27.26 -48.81 -3.81
C LEU A 22 28.13 -50.05 -3.54
N ALA A 23 29.45 -49.89 -3.43
CA ALA A 23 30.34 -50.99 -3.07
C ALA A 23 30.10 -51.47 -1.63
N LEU A 24 29.78 -50.54 -0.73
CA LEU A 24 29.39 -50.84 0.65
C LEU A 24 28.04 -51.55 0.71
N GLU A 25 27.02 -51.05 0.00
CA GLU A 25 25.72 -51.73 -0.13
C GLU A 25 25.88 -53.16 -0.62
N ALA A 26 26.70 -53.36 -1.66
CA ALA A 26 26.99 -54.70 -2.16
C ALA A 26 27.65 -55.58 -1.10
N SER A 27 28.57 -55.03 -0.28
CA SER A 27 29.17 -55.77 0.82
C SER A 27 28.15 -56.19 1.88
N LEU A 28 27.22 -55.29 2.25
CA LEU A 28 26.16 -55.58 3.20
C LEU A 28 25.23 -56.70 2.68
N VAL A 29 24.87 -56.67 1.39
CA VAL A 29 24.02 -57.69 0.77
C VAL A 29 24.74 -59.03 0.57
N ASP A 30 25.97 -59.02 0.06
CA ASP A 30 26.77 -60.22 -0.22
C ASP A 30 27.05 -61.00 1.08
N GLN A 31 27.32 -60.29 2.17
CA GLN A 31 27.65 -60.86 3.49
C GLN A 31 26.45 -60.96 4.45
N ARG A 32 25.26 -60.52 4.04
CA ARG A 32 24.03 -60.48 4.86
C ARG A 32 24.24 -59.76 6.20
N LEU A 33 24.81 -58.56 6.12
CA LEU A 33 25.06 -57.69 7.26
C LEU A 33 23.97 -56.63 7.37
N LEU A 34 23.50 -56.43 8.59
CA LEU A 34 22.54 -55.39 8.96
C LEU A 34 23.23 -54.05 9.24
N GLY A 35 24.55 -54.03 9.47
CA GLY A 35 25.31 -52.81 9.76
C GLY A 35 26.77 -53.10 10.13
N THR A 36 27.54 -52.05 10.38
CA THR A 36 28.94 -52.10 10.84
C THR A 36 29.15 -51.17 12.04
N GLY A 37 29.82 -51.67 13.08
CA GLY A 37 30.13 -50.92 14.30
C GLY A 37 31.48 -50.20 14.25
N ASP A 38 31.81 -49.45 15.30
CA ASP A 38 32.99 -48.55 15.38
C ASP A 38 34.33 -49.28 15.25
N ASP A 39 34.42 -50.53 15.74
CA ASP A 39 35.63 -51.37 15.73
C ASP A 39 35.71 -52.32 14.52
N ASP A 40 35.13 -51.96 13.36
CA ASP A 40 34.88 -52.86 12.23
C ASP A 40 34.04 -54.12 12.59
N SER A 41 33.35 -54.08 13.73
CA SER A 41 32.49 -55.18 14.17
C SER A 41 31.26 -55.30 13.27
N ALA A 42 31.07 -56.46 12.65
CA ALA A 42 29.91 -56.68 11.78
C ALA A 42 28.64 -56.94 12.61
N PHE A 43 27.50 -56.41 12.16
CA PHE A 43 26.19 -56.83 12.66
C PHE A 43 25.58 -57.83 11.69
N ALA A 44 25.75 -59.12 11.96
CA ALA A 44 25.29 -60.18 11.09
C ALA A 44 23.78 -60.43 11.28
N LEU A 45 23.09 -60.79 10.20
CA LEU A 45 21.66 -61.12 10.25
C LEU A 45 21.34 -62.23 11.27
N ASP A 46 22.20 -63.25 11.40
CA ASP A 46 22.01 -64.39 12.29
C ASP A 46 21.94 -64.01 13.78
N GLU A 47 22.46 -62.84 14.16
CA GLU A 47 22.34 -62.31 15.53
C GLU A 47 20.87 -62.06 15.93
N LEU A 48 19.98 -61.80 14.95
CA LEU A 48 18.56 -61.58 15.22
C LEU A 48 17.77 -62.88 15.46
N VAL A 49 18.27 -64.05 15.02
CA VAL A 49 17.52 -65.32 15.05
C VAL A 49 16.99 -65.66 16.45
N ALA A 50 17.84 -65.48 17.47
CA ALA A 50 17.53 -65.85 18.84
C ALA A 50 16.74 -64.77 19.61
N ILE A 51 16.74 -63.53 19.11
CA ILE A 51 16.29 -62.34 19.86
C ILE A 51 15.00 -61.76 19.24
N HIS A 52 14.96 -61.63 17.92
CA HIS A 52 13.84 -61.10 17.15
C HIS A 52 13.59 -61.97 15.89
N PRO A 53 13.00 -63.18 16.04
CA PRO A 53 12.87 -64.13 14.94
C PRO A 53 12.00 -63.62 13.78
N ASP A 54 10.95 -62.84 14.06
CA ASP A 54 10.11 -62.25 13.00
C ASP A 54 10.87 -61.21 12.18
N LEU A 55 11.66 -60.36 12.84
CA LEU A 55 12.51 -59.37 12.18
C LEU A 55 13.64 -60.03 11.39
N TYR A 56 14.23 -61.12 11.91
CA TYR A 56 15.17 -61.95 11.16
C TYR A 56 14.56 -62.46 9.86
N ASN A 57 13.38 -63.07 9.92
CA ASN A 57 12.69 -63.60 8.74
C ASN A 57 12.40 -62.50 7.72
N ALA A 58 11.98 -61.32 8.19
CA ALA A 58 11.70 -60.18 7.34
C ALA A 58 12.95 -59.70 6.57
N TYR A 59 14.10 -59.56 7.25
CA TYR A 59 15.36 -59.18 6.60
C TYR A 59 15.95 -60.31 5.74
N ASP A 60 15.83 -61.59 6.12
CA ASP A 60 16.29 -62.71 5.29
C ASP A 60 15.57 -62.73 3.94
N GLN A 61 14.25 -62.53 3.94
CA GLN A 61 13.47 -62.41 2.70
C GLN A 61 13.91 -61.21 1.85
N LEU A 62 14.23 -60.07 2.47
CA LEU A 62 14.74 -58.89 1.77
C LEU A 62 16.12 -59.16 1.13
N PHE A 63 17.06 -59.76 1.86
CA PHE A 63 18.38 -60.11 1.32
C PHE A 63 18.28 -61.15 0.20
N LEU A 64 17.42 -62.16 0.36
CA LEU A 64 17.13 -63.14 -0.70
C LEU A 64 16.56 -62.45 -1.95
N TYR A 65 15.69 -61.45 -1.79
CA TYR A 65 15.17 -60.66 -2.90
C TYR A 65 16.31 -59.93 -3.64
N TYR A 66 17.20 -59.23 -2.94
CA TYR A 66 18.34 -58.55 -3.56
C TYR A 66 19.27 -59.51 -4.31
N GLN A 67 19.59 -60.65 -3.70
CA GLN A 67 20.44 -61.69 -4.30
C GLN A 67 19.79 -62.31 -5.54
N ARG A 68 18.48 -62.61 -5.48
CA ARG A 68 17.69 -63.16 -6.59
C ARG A 68 17.60 -62.19 -7.76
N CYS A 69 17.38 -60.90 -7.48
CA CYS A 69 17.20 -59.86 -8.49
C CYS A 69 18.52 -59.22 -8.95
N GLY A 70 19.65 -59.52 -8.30
CA GLY A 70 20.95 -58.96 -8.63
C GLY A 70 20.99 -57.43 -8.49
N THR A 71 20.35 -56.88 -7.46
CA THR A 71 20.22 -55.44 -7.24
C THR A 71 20.67 -55.03 -5.83
N LEU A 72 20.78 -53.72 -5.61
CA LEU A 72 21.19 -53.12 -4.34
C LEU A 72 20.05 -52.29 -3.74
N PRO A 73 20.02 -52.09 -2.41
CA PRO A 73 18.99 -51.31 -1.73
C PRO A 73 18.69 -49.94 -2.34
N SER A 74 19.69 -49.17 -2.79
CA SER A 74 19.47 -47.85 -3.38
C SER A 74 19.23 -47.88 -4.90
N LEU A 75 19.25 -49.06 -5.54
CA LEU A 75 19.07 -49.26 -6.99
C LEU A 75 17.83 -50.08 -7.35
N VAL A 76 17.20 -50.70 -6.35
CA VAL A 76 16.04 -51.56 -6.52
C VAL A 76 14.81 -50.77 -6.99
N SER A 77 14.05 -51.36 -7.91
CA SER A 77 12.72 -50.84 -8.25
C SER A 77 11.72 -51.22 -7.15
N TRP A 78 10.94 -50.25 -6.69
CA TRP A 78 9.96 -50.43 -5.63
C TRP A 78 8.67 -51.07 -6.18
N SER A 79 8.76 -52.34 -6.57
CA SER A 79 7.63 -53.16 -7.02
C SER A 79 6.66 -53.47 -5.87
N ALA A 80 5.45 -53.93 -6.18
CA ALA A 80 4.49 -54.36 -5.16
C ALA A 80 5.05 -55.47 -4.24
N GLU A 81 5.85 -56.41 -4.79
CA GLU A 81 6.54 -57.43 -4.00
C GLU A 81 7.55 -56.81 -3.03
N TYR A 82 8.36 -55.86 -3.52
CA TYR A 82 9.37 -55.19 -2.69
C TYR A 82 8.72 -54.31 -1.60
N CYS A 83 7.67 -53.55 -1.94
CA CYS A 83 6.91 -52.76 -0.98
C CYS A 83 6.31 -53.62 0.14
N ALA A 84 5.82 -54.83 -0.17
CA ALA A 84 5.32 -55.76 0.83
C ALA A 84 6.42 -56.27 1.77
N LEU A 85 7.60 -56.59 1.24
CA LEU A 85 8.78 -56.98 2.04
C LEU A 85 9.21 -55.85 2.99
N VAL A 86 9.32 -54.63 2.46
CA VAL A 86 9.69 -53.45 3.26
C VAL A 86 8.64 -53.14 4.32
N SER A 87 7.34 -53.22 3.98
CA SER A 87 6.24 -53.01 4.93
C SER A 87 6.29 -54.02 6.08
N HIS A 88 6.61 -55.29 5.79
CA HIS A 88 6.78 -56.32 6.82
C HIS A 88 7.96 -56.03 7.77
N ILE A 89 9.11 -55.60 7.24
CA ILE A 89 10.27 -55.19 8.03
C ILE A 89 9.93 -54.02 8.95
N VAL A 90 9.35 -52.97 8.38
CA VAL A 90 9.02 -51.73 9.09
C VAL A 90 8.02 -52.02 10.22
N THR A 91 7.01 -52.86 9.97
CA THR A 91 5.99 -53.23 10.97
C THR A 91 6.59 -54.09 12.10
N THR A 92 7.41 -55.09 11.77
CA THR A 92 8.03 -55.97 12.77
C THR A 92 9.07 -55.22 13.62
N PHE A 93 9.81 -54.29 13.02
CA PHE A 93 10.73 -53.42 13.74
C PHE A 93 9.98 -52.46 14.69
N GLU A 94 8.90 -51.83 14.23
CA GLU A 94 8.05 -50.97 15.07
C GLU A 94 7.53 -51.74 16.30
N GLN A 95 7.02 -52.95 16.10
CA GLN A 95 6.55 -53.82 17.18
C GLN A 95 7.67 -54.18 18.17
N ALA A 96 8.88 -54.47 17.68
CA ALA A 96 10.03 -54.76 18.54
C ALA A 96 10.41 -53.56 19.42
N LEU A 97 10.38 -52.33 18.88
CA LEU A 97 10.65 -51.12 19.66
C LEU A 97 9.56 -50.82 20.70
N GLN A 98 8.29 -51.08 20.38
CA GLN A 98 7.17 -50.87 21.31
C GLN A 98 7.20 -51.79 22.54
N GLN A 99 7.92 -52.91 22.48
CA GLN A 99 8.10 -53.83 23.61
C GLN A 99 9.12 -53.34 24.66
N ILE A 100 9.88 -52.29 24.36
CA ILE A 100 10.89 -51.73 25.27
C ILE A 100 10.19 -50.91 26.37
N GLU A 101 10.35 -51.32 27.63
CA GLU A 101 9.66 -50.71 28.76
C GLU A 101 10.28 -49.37 29.18
N LEU A 102 9.43 -48.44 29.60
CA LEU A 102 9.83 -47.16 30.17
C LEU A 102 10.47 -47.31 31.56
N SER A 103 11.27 -46.31 31.94
CA SER A 103 11.93 -46.16 33.26
C SER A 103 12.96 -47.23 33.61
N ARG A 104 13.57 -47.87 32.59
CA ARG A 104 14.75 -48.75 32.78
C ARG A 104 15.84 -48.46 31.75
N ALA A 105 17.06 -48.90 32.05
CA ALA A 105 18.15 -48.90 31.09
C ALA A 105 17.92 -50.00 30.03
N LEU A 106 18.36 -49.73 28.80
CA LEU A 106 18.28 -50.70 27.71
C LEU A 106 19.26 -51.86 27.96
N THR A 107 18.78 -53.07 27.73
CA THR A 107 19.61 -54.28 27.68
C THR A 107 20.58 -54.23 26.51
N ALA A 108 21.64 -55.05 26.55
CA ALA A 108 22.59 -55.14 25.44
C ALA A 108 21.91 -55.52 24.11
N GLN A 109 20.85 -56.33 24.16
CA GLN A 109 20.08 -56.75 22.99
C GLN A 109 19.27 -55.60 22.40
N GLU A 110 18.57 -54.83 23.25
CA GLU A 110 17.81 -53.63 22.83
C GLU A 110 18.74 -52.54 22.27
N LYS A 111 19.92 -52.36 22.86
CA LYS A 111 20.96 -51.46 22.31
C LYS A 111 21.41 -51.93 20.93
N ARG A 112 21.67 -53.24 20.77
CA ARG A 112 22.11 -53.82 19.50
C ARG A 112 21.04 -53.67 18.41
N LEU A 113 19.76 -53.83 18.74
CA LEU A 113 18.63 -53.60 17.81
C LEU A 113 18.66 -52.20 17.18
N LEU A 114 19.02 -51.16 17.94
CA LEU A 114 19.10 -49.78 17.46
C LEU A 114 20.35 -49.46 16.61
N HIS A 115 21.25 -50.43 16.45
CA HIS A 115 22.37 -50.33 15.49
C HIS A 115 22.01 -50.90 14.11
N LEU A 116 20.77 -51.36 13.93
CA LEU A 116 20.31 -51.90 12.65
C LEU A 116 20.36 -50.82 11.58
N GLY A 117 21.04 -51.12 10.47
CA GLY A 117 21.19 -50.22 9.33
C GLY A 117 22.21 -49.12 9.55
N ILE A 118 22.95 -49.12 10.66
CA ILE A 118 24.01 -48.14 10.95
C ILE A 118 25.34 -48.67 10.44
N CYS A 119 26.11 -47.83 9.77
CA CYS A 119 27.42 -48.18 9.23
C CYS A 119 28.44 -47.09 9.56
N ASN A 120 29.65 -47.50 9.94
CA ASN A 120 30.79 -46.61 10.07
C ASN A 120 31.70 -46.71 8.86
N VAL A 121 31.97 -45.57 8.21
CA VAL A 121 32.78 -45.48 6.99
C VAL A 121 33.65 -44.23 7.09
N ASP A 122 34.97 -44.37 6.91
CA ASP A 122 35.92 -43.26 6.91
C ASP A 122 35.83 -42.37 8.18
N SER A 123 35.56 -42.96 9.35
CA SER A 123 35.34 -42.28 10.64
C SER A 123 34.03 -41.47 10.76
N HIS A 124 33.05 -41.74 9.89
CA HIS A 124 31.71 -41.16 9.94
C HIS A 124 30.64 -42.24 10.15
N GLU A 125 29.76 -42.06 11.14
CA GLU A 125 28.56 -42.87 11.35
C GLU A 125 27.48 -42.47 10.32
N ARG A 126 26.81 -43.46 9.71
CA ARG A 126 25.81 -43.25 8.66
C ARG A 126 24.63 -44.18 8.83
N LEU A 127 23.43 -43.70 8.50
CA LEU A 127 22.28 -44.56 8.25
C LEU A 127 22.33 -45.05 6.80
N SER A 128 22.31 -46.36 6.65
CA SER A 128 22.28 -47.03 5.35
C SER A 128 20.85 -47.12 4.78
N PRO A 129 20.71 -47.43 3.48
CA PRO A 129 19.42 -47.73 2.86
C PRO A 129 18.66 -48.92 3.50
N LEU A 130 19.32 -49.74 4.33
CA LEU A 130 18.72 -50.85 5.06
C LEU A 130 18.12 -50.42 6.42
N HIS A 131 18.37 -49.19 6.86
CA HIS A 131 17.87 -48.68 8.13
C HIS A 131 16.32 -48.57 8.09
N PRO A 132 15.59 -49.06 9.12
CA PRO A 132 14.12 -49.10 9.10
C PRO A 132 13.46 -47.74 8.91
N LEU A 133 14.05 -46.66 9.44
CA LEU A 133 13.55 -45.30 9.23
C LEU A 133 13.67 -44.83 7.76
N VAL A 134 14.78 -45.17 7.10
CA VAL A 134 15.00 -44.84 5.67
C VAL A 134 14.01 -45.62 4.81
N LEU A 135 13.86 -46.92 5.10
CA LEU A 135 12.89 -47.79 4.46
C LEU A 135 11.44 -47.31 4.65
N ALA A 136 11.05 -46.92 5.86
CA ALA A 136 9.70 -46.47 6.17
C ALA A 136 9.35 -45.16 5.43
N TYR A 137 10.27 -44.20 5.39
CA TYR A 137 10.08 -42.95 4.67
C TYR A 137 9.89 -43.18 3.17
N HIS A 138 10.78 -43.95 2.54
CA HIS A 138 10.69 -44.22 1.10
C HIS A 138 9.49 -45.11 0.75
N LEU A 139 9.09 -46.04 1.63
CA LEU A 139 7.86 -46.80 1.48
C LEU A 139 6.65 -45.87 1.44
N GLN A 140 6.55 -44.92 2.37
CA GLN A 140 5.46 -43.94 2.39
C GLN A 140 5.47 -43.10 1.11
N LEU A 141 6.63 -42.59 0.67
CA LEU A 141 6.75 -41.81 -0.56
C LEU A 141 6.27 -42.61 -1.79
N VAL A 142 6.73 -43.85 -1.94
CA VAL A 142 6.33 -44.73 -3.05
C VAL A 142 4.84 -45.05 -2.99
N GLN A 143 4.30 -45.34 -1.81
CA GLN A 143 2.86 -45.58 -1.64
C GLN A 143 2.03 -44.38 -2.08
N THR A 144 2.46 -43.15 -1.77
CA THR A 144 1.78 -41.93 -2.24
C THR A 144 1.88 -41.77 -3.77
N ILE A 145 3.04 -42.06 -4.37
CA ILE A 145 3.23 -42.03 -5.83
C ILE A 145 2.31 -43.04 -6.52
N CYS A 146 2.26 -44.28 -6.01
CA CYS A 146 1.42 -45.34 -6.56
C CYS A 146 -0.07 -45.01 -6.38
N ALA A 147 -0.48 -44.47 -5.22
CA ALA A 147 -1.86 -44.09 -4.97
C ALA A 147 -2.34 -42.99 -5.93
N GLU A 148 -1.49 -42.02 -6.28
CA GLU A 148 -1.80 -41.04 -7.31
C GLU A 148 -2.06 -41.70 -8.67
N GLN A 149 -1.15 -42.57 -9.12
CA GLN A 149 -1.26 -43.24 -10.41
C GLN A 149 -2.52 -44.12 -10.49
N GLU A 150 -2.83 -44.85 -9.42
CA GLU A 150 -4.01 -45.74 -9.35
C GLU A 150 -5.33 -44.98 -9.33
N GLN A 151 -5.39 -43.83 -8.64
CA GLN A 151 -6.62 -43.06 -8.47
C GLN A 151 -6.88 -42.07 -9.62
N TYR A 152 -5.83 -41.48 -10.18
CA TYR A 152 -5.95 -40.32 -11.09
C TYR A 152 -5.24 -40.50 -12.44
N ASP A 153 -4.61 -41.65 -12.72
CA ASP A 153 -3.81 -41.89 -13.94
C ASP A 153 -2.76 -40.78 -14.20
N SER A 154 -2.18 -40.26 -13.13
CA SER A 154 -1.23 -39.14 -13.12
C SER A 154 0.10 -39.56 -12.48
N ALA A 155 1.21 -39.02 -13.01
CA ALA A 155 2.57 -39.31 -12.57
C ALA A 155 3.35 -38.01 -12.25
N SER A 156 2.84 -37.22 -11.29
CA SER A 156 3.40 -35.88 -11.01
C SER A 156 4.83 -35.89 -10.45
N PHE A 157 5.22 -36.95 -9.74
CA PHE A 157 6.56 -37.08 -9.12
C PHE A 157 7.70 -36.92 -10.13
N ALA A 158 7.57 -37.48 -11.34
CA ALA A 158 8.62 -37.44 -12.36
C ALA A 158 8.88 -36.03 -12.91
N THR A 159 7.93 -35.11 -12.70
CA THR A 159 8.00 -33.72 -13.18
C THR A 159 8.35 -32.72 -12.08
N LEU A 160 8.59 -33.18 -10.85
CA LEU A 160 8.92 -32.31 -9.73
C LEU A 160 10.24 -31.56 -9.98
N PRO A 161 10.30 -30.25 -9.68
CA PRO A 161 11.55 -29.50 -9.70
C PRO A 161 12.57 -30.05 -8.71
N THR A 162 13.86 -29.91 -9.04
CA THR A 162 14.96 -30.35 -8.16
C THR A 162 14.84 -29.77 -6.75
N ILE A 163 14.48 -28.49 -6.62
CA ILE A 163 14.35 -27.83 -5.30
C ILE A 163 13.26 -28.49 -4.42
N THR A 164 12.18 -28.99 -5.02
CA THR A 164 11.13 -29.71 -4.30
C THR A 164 11.61 -31.12 -3.93
N LEU A 165 12.33 -31.79 -4.84
CA LEU A 165 12.94 -33.10 -4.57
C LEU A 165 14.00 -33.03 -3.47
N ASP A 166 14.70 -31.92 -3.33
CA ASP A 166 15.71 -31.66 -2.29
C ASP A 166 15.12 -31.57 -0.89
N ARG A 167 13.80 -31.35 -0.78
CA ARG A 167 13.06 -31.34 0.48
C ARG A 167 12.53 -32.72 0.88
N LEU A 168 12.50 -33.68 -0.05
CA LEU A 168 12.05 -35.04 0.21
C LEU A 168 13.19 -35.89 0.80
N VAL A 169 13.50 -35.67 2.07
CA VAL A 169 14.66 -36.27 2.75
C VAL A 169 14.28 -36.90 4.10
N VAL A 170 14.87 -38.06 4.38
CA VAL A 170 14.64 -38.83 5.61
C VAL A 170 15.18 -38.09 6.85
N SER A 171 16.27 -37.34 6.69
CA SER A 171 16.92 -36.62 7.80
C SER A 171 15.99 -35.66 8.53
N GLY A 172 14.98 -35.13 7.85
CA GLY A 172 13.96 -34.27 8.44
C GLY A 172 13.08 -34.94 9.50
N LEU A 173 13.00 -36.28 9.52
CA LEU A 173 12.28 -37.04 10.55
C LEU A 173 13.06 -37.15 11.87
N MET A 174 14.39 -36.96 11.84
CA MET A 174 15.26 -36.96 13.01
C MET A 174 16.38 -35.91 12.80
N PRO A 175 16.05 -34.61 12.76
CA PRO A 175 17.01 -33.53 12.49
C PRO A 175 18.22 -33.55 13.43
N PHE A 176 18.00 -33.96 14.68
CA PHE A 176 19.05 -34.05 15.70
C PHE A 176 19.04 -35.41 16.37
N VAL A 177 20.25 -35.92 16.62
CA VAL A 177 20.47 -37.15 17.39
C VAL A 177 21.57 -36.95 18.42
N TYR A 178 21.53 -37.72 19.52
CA TYR A 178 22.55 -37.63 20.57
C TYR A 178 23.90 -38.17 20.09
N HIS A 179 24.99 -37.47 20.45
CA HIS A 179 26.36 -37.88 20.19
C HIS A 179 27.17 -37.89 21.49
N SER A 180 27.92 -38.96 21.76
CA SER A 180 28.63 -39.17 23.02
C SER A 180 29.71 -38.12 23.31
N GLU A 181 30.49 -37.74 22.29
CA GLU A 181 31.63 -36.80 22.43
C GLU A 181 31.28 -35.34 22.16
N HIS A 182 30.19 -35.09 21.45
CA HIS A 182 29.85 -33.79 20.86
C HIS A 182 28.45 -33.31 21.27
N GLU A 183 27.84 -33.99 22.25
CA GLU A 183 26.48 -33.79 22.78
C GLU A 183 25.37 -34.12 21.77
N TYR A 184 25.45 -33.61 20.55
CA TYR A 184 24.52 -33.92 19.48
C TYR A 184 25.18 -33.94 18.08
N ALA A 185 24.49 -34.57 17.14
CA ALA A 185 24.80 -34.61 15.73
C ALA A 185 23.55 -34.28 14.90
N GLN A 186 23.76 -33.73 13.71
CA GLN A 186 22.71 -33.50 12.71
C GLN A 186 22.70 -34.62 11.69
N LEU A 187 21.51 -35.01 11.24
CA LEU A 187 21.37 -35.95 10.12
C LEU A 187 21.38 -35.18 8.80
N GLN A 188 22.25 -35.58 7.87
CA GLN A 188 22.37 -34.92 6.55
C GLN A 188 22.33 -35.95 5.41
N PRO A 189 21.52 -35.74 4.37
CA PRO A 189 21.48 -36.67 3.23
C PRO A 189 22.77 -36.55 2.41
N VAL A 190 23.31 -37.68 1.96
CA VAL A 190 24.47 -37.68 1.06
C VAL A 190 24.03 -37.27 -0.35
N GLU A 191 24.63 -36.22 -0.91
CA GLU A 191 24.23 -35.62 -2.19
C GLU A 191 24.23 -36.65 -3.35
N GLU A 192 25.27 -37.49 -3.42
CA GLU A 192 25.41 -38.47 -4.49
C GLU A 192 24.52 -39.71 -4.33
N ASN A 193 23.98 -39.96 -3.13
CA ASN A 193 23.01 -41.04 -2.86
C ASN A 193 22.17 -40.74 -1.61
N ARG A 194 20.96 -40.19 -1.80
CA ARG A 194 20.08 -39.71 -0.73
C ARG A 194 19.48 -40.78 0.18
N PHE A 195 19.64 -42.07 -0.15
CA PHE A 195 19.28 -43.16 0.76
C PHE A 195 20.28 -43.29 1.92
N TRP A 196 21.49 -42.74 1.77
CA TRP A 196 22.48 -42.67 2.84
C TRP A 196 22.35 -41.33 3.57
N ILE A 197 22.34 -41.41 4.90
CA ILE A 197 22.23 -40.23 5.79
C ILE A 197 23.45 -40.21 6.70
N ASP A 198 24.25 -39.15 6.62
CA ASP A 198 25.41 -38.94 7.47
C ASP A 198 24.99 -38.40 8.84
N VAL A 199 25.59 -38.94 9.90
CA VAL A 199 25.48 -38.42 11.27
C VAL A 199 26.64 -37.46 11.48
N VAL A 200 26.39 -36.15 11.31
CA VAL A 200 27.42 -35.11 11.33
C VAL A 200 27.45 -34.44 12.71
N PRO A 201 28.51 -34.60 13.51
CA PRO A 201 28.59 -33.94 14.80
C PRO A 201 28.58 -32.42 14.66
N GLN A 202 28.00 -31.69 15.63
CA GLN A 202 27.81 -30.23 15.58
C GLN A 202 29.04 -29.44 15.09
N ARG A 203 30.26 -29.84 15.50
CA ARG A 203 31.51 -29.12 15.17
C ARG A 203 32.01 -29.32 13.73
N GLN A 204 31.38 -30.22 12.98
CA GLN A 204 31.75 -30.59 11.61
C GLN A 204 30.68 -30.18 10.58
N VAL A 205 29.59 -29.54 11.01
CA VAL A 205 28.50 -29.09 10.13
C VAL A 205 29.04 -28.02 9.16
N SER A 206 28.93 -28.29 7.86
CA SER A 206 29.27 -27.33 6.80
C SER A 206 28.12 -26.36 6.56
N HIS A 207 28.40 -25.06 6.55
CA HIS A 207 27.43 -24.02 6.23
C HIS A 207 27.59 -23.58 4.76
N ASP A 208 27.69 -24.51 3.82
CA ASP A 208 28.02 -24.21 2.41
C ASP A 208 27.08 -23.16 1.78
N TYR A 209 25.82 -23.12 2.21
CA TYR A 209 24.86 -22.11 1.77
C TYR A 209 25.23 -20.67 2.12
N VAL A 210 26.04 -20.47 3.18
CA VAL A 210 26.50 -19.14 3.61
C VAL A 210 27.29 -18.44 2.51
N LYS A 211 27.98 -19.20 1.64
CA LYS A 211 28.67 -18.66 0.46
C LYS A 211 27.69 -17.89 -0.43
N ARG A 212 26.52 -18.49 -0.68
CA ARG A 212 25.46 -17.91 -1.49
C ARG A 212 24.81 -16.74 -0.77
N LEU A 213 24.47 -16.90 0.51
CA LEU A 213 23.91 -15.85 1.36
C LEU A 213 24.77 -14.59 1.38
N VAL A 214 26.09 -14.72 1.57
CA VAL A 214 27.02 -13.59 1.64
C VAL A 214 27.01 -12.81 0.33
N LYS A 215 27.16 -13.50 -0.81
CA LYS A 215 27.09 -12.88 -2.14
C LYS A 215 25.77 -12.12 -2.34
N ASP A 216 24.64 -12.77 -2.03
CA ASP A 216 23.31 -12.19 -2.22
C ASP A 216 23.13 -10.93 -1.36
N LYS A 217 23.55 -10.96 -0.09
CA LYS A 217 23.46 -9.82 0.83
C LYS A 217 24.38 -8.65 0.45
N LEU A 218 25.55 -8.92 -0.12
CA LEU A 218 26.42 -7.89 -0.66
C LEU A 218 25.74 -7.16 -1.83
N ASN A 219 25.15 -7.92 -2.77
CA ASN A 219 24.43 -7.36 -3.91
C ASN A 219 23.22 -6.55 -3.45
N GLU A 220 22.36 -7.11 -2.59
CA GLU A 220 21.19 -6.40 -2.03
C GLU A 220 21.58 -5.10 -1.34
N PHE A 221 22.64 -5.12 -0.52
CA PHE A 221 23.06 -3.93 0.22
C PHE A 221 23.61 -2.85 -0.72
N THR A 222 24.49 -3.22 -1.64
CA THR A 222 25.08 -2.28 -2.62
C THR A 222 24.01 -1.76 -3.60
N GLU A 223 22.96 -2.55 -3.87
CA GLU A 223 21.75 -2.17 -4.59
C GLU A 223 20.67 -1.46 -3.74
N ALA A 224 20.80 -1.38 -2.42
CA ALA A 224 20.00 -0.48 -1.57
C ALA A 224 20.71 0.86 -1.28
N TYR A 225 22.05 0.86 -1.14
CA TYR A 225 22.85 2.03 -0.73
C TYR A 225 23.94 2.52 -1.72
N ALA A 226 23.67 2.58 -3.02
CA ALA A 226 24.64 2.80 -4.12
C ALA A 226 25.19 4.21 -4.07
N ARG A 227 24.39 5.16 -3.55
CA ARG A 227 24.85 6.53 -3.30
C ARG A 227 26.07 6.56 -2.37
N LEU A 228 26.25 5.57 -1.47
CA LEU A 228 27.45 5.45 -0.63
C LEU A 228 28.71 5.12 -1.44
N PHE A 229 28.54 4.47 -2.61
CA PHE A 229 29.63 3.93 -3.43
C PHE A 229 29.84 4.69 -4.76
N GLN A 230 29.00 5.68 -5.09
CA GLN A 230 29.10 6.50 -6.32
C GLN A 230 30.11 7.66 -6.23
N SER A 231 30.65 7.97 -5.04
CA SER A 231 31.60 9.08 -4.86
C SER A 231 33.01 8.72 -5.34
N PRO A 232 33.79 9.68 -5.87
CA PRO A 232 35.15 9.44 -6.42
C PRO A 232 36.21 9.00 -5.37
N GLY A 233 35.82 8.78 -4.11
CA GLY A 233 36.70 8.41 -3.01
C GLY A 233 37.02 6.91 -2.86
N ASN A 234 36.52 6.04 -3.73
CA ASN A 234 36.72 4.58 -3.64
C ASN A 234 36.33 4.02 -2.24
N ASN A 235 35.13 4.36 -1.77
CA ASN A 235 34.64 3.94 -0.46
C ASN A 235 34.53 2.41 -0.40
N ALA A 236 35.28 1.79 0.50
CA ALA A 236 35.22 0.35 0.70
C ALA A 236 33.93 -0.07 1.43
N LEU A 237 33.34 -1.18 1.00
CA LEU A 237 32.29 -1.89 1.72
C LEU A 237 32.90 -2.57 2.96
N ILE A 238 32.68 -1.96 4.12
CA ILE A 238 33.08 -2.51 5.43
C ILE A 238 32.09 -3.58 5.91
N ILE A 239 32.61 -4.75 6.27
CA ILE A 239 31.87 -5.93 6.76
C ILE A 239 32.41 -6.35 8.13
N ASN A 240 31.54 -6.59 9.11
CA ASN A 240 31.91 -7.26 10.36
C ASN A 240 31.58 -8.76 10.24
N ALA A 241 32.58 -9.62 10.39
CA ALA A 241 32.43 -11.07 10.51
C ALA A 241 32.53 -11.43 12.00
N ILE A 242 31.39 -11.69 12.65
CA ILE A 242 31.31 -11.92 14.09
C ILE A 242 31.10 -13.42 14.33
N ASN A 243 31.99 -14.01 15.13
CA ASN A 243 31.99 -15.42 15.50
C ASN A 243 32.01 -16.38 14.30
N GLN A 244 32.82 -16.07 13.28
CA GLN A 244 32.93 -16.86 12.06
C GLN A 244 34.06 -17.89 12.11
N GLY A 245 34.91 -17.89 13.14
CA GLY A 245 35.99 -18.87 13.31
C GLY A 245 36.92 -18.92 12.08
N THR A 246 36.84 -20.01 11.31
CA THR A 246 37.65 -20.15 10.08
C THR A 246 37.24 -19.21 8.94
N ALA A 247 36.01 -18.68 8.99
CA ALA A 247 35.41 -17.75 8.03
C ALA A 247 35.53 -18.21 6.56
N LYS A 248 35.62 -19.52 6.31
CA LYS A 248 35.84 -20.09 4.98
C LYS A 248 34.68 -19.80 4.04
N GLU A 249 33.46 -20.03 4.50
CA GLU A 249 32.23 -19.87 3.73
C GLU A 249 31.98 -18.38 3.42
N LEU A 250 32.23 -17.50 4.41
CA LEU A 250 32.16 -16.06 4.21
C LEU A 250 33.16 -15.57 3.17
N PHE A 251 34.41 -16.03 3.24
CA PHE A 251 35.44 -15.70 2.25
C PHE A 251 35.06 -16.17 0.85
N LEU A 252 34.59 -17.42 0.71
CA LEU A 252 34.15 -17.96 -0.57
C LEU A 252 32.92 -17.21 -1.13
N GLY A 253 32.02 -16.72 -0.28
CA GLY A 253 30.93 -15.85 -0.70
C GLY A 253 31.41 -14.50 -1.27
N LEU A 254 32.46 -13.92 -0.69
CA LEU A 254 33.12 -12.73 -1.27
C LEU A 254 33.74 -13.06 -2.63
N VAL A 255 34.39 -14.22 -2.76
CA VAL A 255 34.96 -14.67 -4.04
C VAL A 255 33.88 -14.75 -5.12
N GLU A 256 32.70 -15.29 -4.81
CA GLU A 256 31.56 -15.32 -5.74
C GLU A 256 31.04 -13.91 -6.11
N TYR A 257 31.03 -12.96 -5.17
CA TYR A 257 30.72 -11.56 -5.46
C TYR A 257 31.73 -10.95 -6.46
N PHE A 258 33.03 -11.16 -6.23
CA PHE A 258 34.08 -10.68 -7.14
C PHE A 258 34.03 -11.36 -8.52
N LYS A 259 33.67 -12.65 -8.59
CA LYS A 259 33.42 -13.35 -9.87
C LYS A 259 32.28 -12.68 -10.65
N GLN A 260 31.20 -12.31 -9.97
CA GLN A 260 30.04 -11.71 -10.61
C GLN A 260 30.32 -10.29 -11.14
N GLU A 261 30.89 -9.42 -10.29
CA GLU A 261 31.05 -7.99 -10.59
C GLU A 261 32.34 -7.66 -11.36
N LYS A 262 33.34 -8.55 -11.34
CA LYS A 262 34.64 -8.39 -12.01
C LYS A 262 35.27 -7.02 -11.71
N GLU A 263 35.68 -6.27 -12.73
CA GLU A 263 36.32 -4.95 -12.58
C GLU A 263 35.43 -3.89 -11.91
N HIS A 264 34.11 -4.10 -11.86
CA HIS A 264 33.15 -3.20 -11.21
C HIS A 264 32.97 -3.49 -9.72
N ALA A 265 33.61 -4.55 -9.19
CA ALA A 265 33.49 -4.95 -7.79
C ALA A 265 33.95 -3.84 -6.84
N ILE A 266 33.13 -3.49 -5.85
CA ILE A 266 33.48 -2.49 -4.85
C ILE A 266 34.60 -3.03 -3.95
N SER A 267 35.53 -2.17 -3.52
CA SER A 267 36.56 -2.58 -2.56
C SER A 267 35.91 -3.05 -1.25
N VAL A 268 36.39 -4.13 -0.64
CA VAL A 268 35.80 -4.71 0.57
C VAL A 268 36.82 -4.70 1.71
N HIS A 269 36.37 -4.31 2.91
CA HIS A 269 37.14 -4.44 4.14
C HIS A 269 36.40 -5.32 5.13
N VAL A 270 37.05 -6.34 5.70
CA VAL A 270 36.43 -7.28 6.64
C VAL A 270 37.06 -7.17 8.04
N ASN A 271 36.27 -6.80 9.04
CA ASN A 271 36.64 -6.88 10.44
C ASN A 271 36.21 -8.24 11.00
N CYS A 272 37.16 -9.11 11.34
CA CYS A 272 36.89 -10.42 11.95
C CYS A 272 36.92 -10.28 13.48
N TYR A 273 35.82 -10.66 14.13
CA TYR A 273 35.65 -10.66 15.58
C TYR A 273 35.38 -12.07 16.08
N ASP A 274 36.23 -12.57 16.98
CA ASP A 274 36.06 -13.87 17.64
C ASP A 274 36.48 -13.75 19.13
N GLU A 275 36.10 -14.71 19.96
CA GLU A 275 36.49 -14.74 21.40
C GLU A 275 38.02 -14.71 21.60
N ARG A 276 38.78 -15.21 20.62
CA ARG A 276 40.24 -15.21 20.58
C ARG A 276 40.68 -15.00 19.13
N LEU A 277 41.89 -14.48 18.93
CA LEU A 277 42.47 -14.36 17.59
C LEU A 277 42.79 -15.76 17.04
N LEU A 278 42.04 -16.18 16.01
CA LEU A 278 42.22 -17.48 15.34
C LEU A 278 42.76 -17.29 13.91
N PRO A 279 43.64 -18.18 13.40
CA PRO A 279 43.95 -18.23 11.97
C PRO A 279 42.69 -18.60 11.16
N ASN A 280 42.43 -17.88 10.08
CA ASN A 280 41.24 -18.02 9.25
C ASN A 280 41.60 -18.00 7.75
N MET A 281 40.58 -18.15 6.88
CA MET A 281 40.81 -18.22 5.43
C MET A 281 41.42 -16.93 4.85
N PHE A 282 41.19 -15.77 5.49
CA PHE A 282 41.76 -14.50 5.06
C PHE A 282 43.29 -14.46 5.26
N ASP A 283 43.83 -14.99 6.37
CA ASP A 283 45.29 -15.08 6.53
C ASP A 283 45.88 -16.05 5.51
N ARG A 284 45.25 -17.22 5.34
CA ARG A 284 45.73 -18.22 4.38
C ARG A 284 45.82 -17.63 2.97
N PHE A 285 44.82 -16.84 2.56
CA PHE A 285 44.85 -16.14 1.28
C PHE A 285 45.95 -15.09 1.20
N ALA A 286 46.11 -14.26 2.24
CA ALA A 286 47.08 -13.18 2.27
C ALA A 286 48.54 -13.67 2.35
N GLU A 287 48.79 -14.77 3.06
CA GLU A 287 50.11 -15.36 3.26
C GLU A 287 50.52 -16.32 2.11
N SER A 288 49.56 -16.79 1.30
CA SER A 288 49.85 -17.69 0.19
C SER A 288 50.54 -16.97 -0.96
N GLY A 289 51.79 -17.36 -1.22
CA GLY A 289 52.58 -16.88 -2.36
C GLY A 289 52.34 -17.64 -3.67
N SER A 290 51.60 -18.77 -3.65
CA SER A 290 51.44 -19.65 -4.81
C SER A 290 50.05 -19.52 -5.44
N TYR A 291 50.01 -19.05 -6.69
CA TYR A 291 48.75 -18.97 -7.47
C TYR A 291 48.12 -20.34 -7.66
N GLU A 292 48.91 -21.40 -7.85
CA GLU A 292 48.36 -22.76 -8.03
C GLU A 292 47.72 -23.31 -6.75
N GLN A 293 48.25 -22.98 -5.57
CA GLN A 293 47.61 -23.34 -4.30
C GLN A 293 46.30 -22.56 -4.12
N LEU A 294 46.32 -21.24 -4.36
CA LEU A 294 45.12 -20.40 -4.30
C LEU A 294 44.03 -20.85 -5.28
N LYS A 295 44.39 -21.25 -6.50
CA LYS A 295 43.44 -21.79 -7.48
C LYS A 295 42.78 -23.09 -7.00
N ASN A 296 43.50 -23.93 -6.26
CA ASN A 296 42.92 -25.13 -5.66
C ASN A 296 42.02 -24.78 -4.47
N ASP A 297 42.50 -23.92 -3.57
CA ASP A 297 41.76 -23.52 -2.36
C ASP A 297 40.45 -22.78 -2.67
N LEU A 298 40.40 -22.05 -3.80
CA LEU A 298 39.25 -21.30 -4.29
C LEU A 298 38.38 -22.07 -5.31
N ASP A 299 38.72 -23.33 -5.61
CA ASP A 299 38.12 -24.17 -6.66
C ASP A 299 38.04 -23.48 -8.05
N LEU A 300 39.08 -22.72 -8.40
CA LEU A 300 39.21 -22.01 -9.69
C LEU A 300 39.80 -22.88 -10.80
N ASN A 301 40.22 -24.11 -10.47
CA ASN A 301 40.81 -25.05 -11.43
C ASN A 301 39.78 -25.80 -12.30
N ARG A 302 38.49 -25.61 -12.02
CA ARG A 302 37.35 -26.24 -12.72
C ARG A 302 36.42 -25.18 -13.31
N GLY A 303 35.76 -25.50 -14.42
CA GLY A 303 34.74 -24.64 -15.03
C GLY A 303 35.27 -23.44 -15.83
N ALA A 304 34.38 -22.46 -16.07
CA ALA A 304 34.61 -21.32 -16.97
C ALA A 304 35.69 -20.33 -16.49
N TRP A 305 36.01 -20.33 -15.20
CA TRP A 305 36.94 -19.38 -14.58
C TRP A 305 38.41 -19.80 -14.63
N ARG A 306 38.72 -21.01 -15.12
CA ARG A 306 40.10 -21.52 -15.21
C ARG A 306 41.05 -20.60 -16.00
N ALA A 307 40.53 -19.90 -17.00
CA ALA A 307 41.31 -18.95 -17.82
C ALA A 307 41.44 -17.56 -17.20
N GLU A 308 40.54 -17.16 -16.30
CA GLU A 308 40.49 -15.83 -15.67
C GLU A 308 40.91 -15.87 -14.18
N ALA A 309 41.36 -17.03 -13.68
CA ALA A 309 41.64 -17.26 -12.27
C ALA A 309 42.73 -16.32 -11.71
N ASP A 310 43.79 -16.07 -12.48
CA ASP A 310 44.88 -15.17 -12.05
C ASP A 310 44.38 -13.72 -11.91
N MET A 311 43.54 -13.26 -12.84
CA MET A 311 42.92 -11.93 -12.80
C MET A 311 41.99 -11.77 -11.58
N LEU A 312 41.21 -12.80 -11.24
CA LEU A 312 40.36 -12.79 -10.05
C LEU A 312 41.19 -12.72 -8.76
N ILE A 313 42.30 -13.45 -8.67
CA ILE A 313 43.21 -13.41 -7.52
C ILE A 313 43.84 -12.01 -7.38
N ASP A 314 44.26 -11.40 -8.49
CA ASP A 314 44.82 -10.04 -8.50
C ASP A 314 43.78 -8.99 -8.08
N LEU A 315 42.54 -9.15 -8.55
CA LEU A 315 41.42 -8.30 -8.17
C LEU A 315 41.14 -8.41 -6.66
N LEU A 316 41.08 -9.62 -6.11
CA LEU A 316 40.93 -9.85 -4.67
C LEU A 316 42.08 -9.21 -3.88
N ARG A 317 43.34 -9.41 -4.29
CA ARG A 317 44.50 -8.81 -3.61
C ARG A 317 44.51 -7.29 -3.64
N SER A 318 43.99 -6.68 -4.70
CA SER A 318 43.95 -5.22 -4.84
C SER A 318 42.76 -4.56 -4.12
N ARG A 319 41.65 -5.30 -3.92
CA ARG A 319 40.38 -4.73 -3.43
C ARG A 319 39.84 -5.35 -2.15
N LEU A 320 40.37 -6.46 -1.65
CA LEU A 320 39.95 -7.09 -0.40
C LEU A 320 41.01 -6.87 0.69
N THR A 321 40.59 -6.29 1.80
CA THR A 321 41.42 -6.11 3.00
C THR A 321 40.70 -6.66 4.23
N PHE A 322 41.43 -6.99 5.28
CA PHE A 322 40.82 -7.47 6.53
C PHE A 322 41.61 -7.02 7.76
N SER A 323 40.95 -7.05 8.92
CA SER A 323 41.52 -6.77 10.24
C SER A 323 40.91 -7.72 11.26
N LYS A 324 41.64 -8.03 12.33
CA LYS A 324 41.22 -8.99 13.35
C LYS A 324 41.16 -8.36 14.72
N PHE A 325 40.11 -8.70 15.44
CA PHE A 325 39.79 -8.16 16.74
C PHE A 325 39.32 -9.29 17.66
N VAL A 326 39.63 -9.13 18.96
CA VAL A 326 38.99 -9.94 19.99
C VAL A 326 37.63 -9.32 20.30
N LEU A 327 36.63 -10.16 20.57
CA LEU A 327 35.31 -9.68 21.00
C LEU A 327 35.43 -8.73 22.21
N PRO A 328 34.78 -7.57 22.18
CA PRO A 328 34.87 -6.57 23.24
C PRO A 328 34.28 -7.09 24.56
N SER A 329 34.91 -6.77 25.69
CA SER A 329 34.29 -6.87 27.03
C SER A 329 33.17 -5.82 27.16
N GLU A 330 32.26 -5.97 28.14
CA GLU A 330 30.98 -5.22 28.29
C GLU A 330 31.05 -3.67 28.10
N SER A 331 32.24 -3.05 28.15
CA SER A 331 32.48 -1.61 27.97
C SER A 331 32.87 -1.14 26.55
N ASP A 332 33.26 -2.03 25.63
CA ASP A 332 33.81 -1.66 24.31
C ASP A 332 32.81 -1.88 23.16
N LYS A 333 32.86 -1.01 22.13
CA LYS A 333 31.98 -1.09 20.96
C LYS A 333 32.68 -1.77 19.78
N LEU A 334 31.94 -2.57 19.01
CA LEU A 334 32.37 -3.06 17.71
C LEU A 334 32.60 -1.88 16.74
N ALA A 335 33.53 -2.02 15.79
CA ALA A 335 33.80 -1.00 14.79
C ALA A 335 32.62 -0.88 13.82
N TYR A 336 32.43 0.32 13.27
CA TYR A 336 31.38 0.57 12.29
C TYR A 336 31.53 -0.35 11.07
N ALA A 337 30.41 -0.91 10.62
CA ALA A 337 30.31 -1.64 9.36
C ALA A 337 29.02 -1.31 8.60
N HIS A 338 29.02 -1.61 7.30
CA HIS A 338 27.81 -1.58 6.50
C HIS A 338 26.99 -2.86 6.73
N LEU A 339 27.66 -4.00 6.68
CA LEU A 339 27.07 -5.32 6.88
C LEU A 339 27.75 -6.02 8.06
N ALA A 340 27.00 -6.75 8.87
CA ALA A 340 27.53 -7.71 9.82
C ALA A 340 26.98 -9.10 9.53
N PHE A 341 27.84 -10.11 9.50
CA PHE A 341 27.47 -11.52 9.48
C PHE A 341 27.75 -12.09 10.87
N PHE A 342 26.69 -12.52 11.53
CA PHE A 342 26.71 -12.95 12.92
C PHE A 342 26.34 -14.43 13.00
N THR A 343 27.19 -15.25 13.61
CA THR A 343 26.86 -16.64 13.96
C THR A 343 26.77 -16.78 15.47
N ASN A 344 25.74 -17.48 15.94
CA ASN A 344 25.60 -17.73 17.37
C ASN A 344 26.52 -18.88 17.81
N THR A 345 27.51 -18.56 18.64
CA THR A 345 28.41 -19.55 19.28
C THR A 345 28.02 -19.88 20.71
N ALA A 346 26.90 -19.34 21.21
CA ALA A 346 26.42 -19.69 22.54
C ALA A 346 26.25 -21.22 22.63
N PRO A 347 26.66 -21.85 23.75
CA PRO A 347 26.50 -23.28 23.92
C PRO A 347 25.02 -23.64 23.75
N VAL A 348 24.77 -24.56 22.84
CA VAL A 348 23.44 -25.12 22.61
C VAL A 348 23.28 -26.23 23.62
N ASP A 349 22.40 -26.04 24.61
CA ASP A 349 22.13 -27.04 25.63
C ASP A 349 21.29 -28.17 25.00
N CYS A 350 21.82 -29.38 24.95
CA CYS A 350 21.02 -30.56 24.62
C CYS A 350 20.12 -30.92 25.80
N ARG A 351 18.80 -30.85 25.61
CA ARG A 351 17.78 -31.12 26.63
C ARG A 351 16.90 -32.29 26.21
N GLN A 352 16.47 -33.07 27.19
CA GLN A 352 15.45 -34.10 26.96
C GLN A 352 14.08 -33.45 26.87
N ILE A 353 13.35 -33.79 25.81
CA ILE A 353 12.02 -33.24 25.54
C ILE A 353 11.03 -34.34 25.17
N ARG A 354 9.74 -34.07 25.34
CA ARG A 354 8.69 -34.93 24.82
C ARG A 354 8.38 -34.52 23.39
N ILE A 355 8.67 -35.41 22.44
CA ILE A 355 8.45 -35.17 21.00
C ILE A 355 6.99 -34.82 20.72
N GLU A 356 6.03 -35.42 21.43
CA GLU A 356 4.61 -35.14 21.22
C GLU A 356 4.15 -33.75 21.72
N ASP A 357 4.89 -33.13 22.64
CA ASP A 357 4.54 -31.83 23.21
C ASP A 357 5.25 -30.66 22.49
N ALA A 358 6.34 -30.94 21.77
CA ALA A 358 7.15 -29.97 21.05
C ALA A 358 6.49 -29.51 19.74
N ALA A 359 6.71 -28.23 19.39
CA ALA A 359 6.26 -27.64 18.12
C ALA A 359 6.66 -28.49 16.91
N SER A 360 5.76 -28.62 15.93
CA SER A 360 6.02 -29.46 14.76
C SER A 360 6.56 -28.70 13.56
N GLY A 361 7.52 -29.31 12.86
CA GLY A 361 8.00 -28.93 11.53
C GLY A 361 7.54 -29.91 10.43
N VAL A 362 6.49 -30.71 10.68
CA VAL A 362 6.00 -31.75 9.77
C VAL A 362 4.99 -31.18 8.77
N LEU A 363 5.23 -31.46 7.48
CA LEU A 363 4.38 -31.09 6.34
C LEU A 363 4.04 -32.34 5.52
N CYS A 364 2.91 -32.30 4.81
CA CYS A 364 2.52 -33.34 3.86
C CYS A 364 2.66 -34.76 4.45
N HIS A 365 2.10 -34.95 5.66
CA HIS A 365 2.10 -36.22 6.38
C HIS A 365 3.48 -36.81 6.70
N GLY A 366 4.53 -35.99 6.75
CA GLY A 366 5.89 -36.43 7.05
C GLY A 366 6.79 -36.58 5.82
N LEU A 367 6.27 -36.41 4.59
CA LEU A 367 7.09 -36.40 3.38
C LEU A 367 8.07 -35.24 3.36
N ILE A 368 7.67 -34.09 3.91
CA ILE A 368 8.56 -32.97 4.21
C ILE A 368 8.55 -32.80 5.73
N SER A 369 9.70 -32.96 6.38
CA SER A 369 9.81 -32.88 7.84
C SER A 369 11.04 -32.07 8.24
N GLY A 370 11.03 -31.52 9.44
CA GLY A 370 12.17 -30.81 10.01
C GLY A 370 11.93 -30.45 11.47
N GLU A 371 12.78 -29.58 12.01
CA GLU A 371 12.63 -29.05 13.36
C GLU A 371 11.45 -28.08 13.49
N GLY A 372 10.69 -28.17 14.57
CA GLY A 372 9.86 -27.08 15.04
C GLY A 372 10.61 -26.24 16.06
N ALA A 373 10.34 -24.94 16.05
CA ALA A 373 10.94 -23.98 16.97
C ALA A 373 9.87 -23.32 17.83
N GLU A 374 10.14 -23.14 19.12
CA GLU A 374 9.25 -22.42 20.03
C GLU A 374 10.01 -21.75 21.18
N THR A 375 9.41 -20.70 21.72
CA THR A 375 9.91 -19.97 22.88
C THR A 375 9.25 -20.49 24.15
N GLN A 376 10.04 -20.96 25.13
CA GLN A 376 9.55 -21.35 26.45
C GLN A 376 10.29 -20.54 27.54
N GLY A 377 9.61 -19.58 28.15
CA GLY A 377 10.24 -18.62 29.06
C GLY A 377 11.26 -17.75 28.32
N ASP A 378 12.51 -17.72 28.80
CA ASP A 378 13.64 -16.99 28.18
C ASP A 378 14.50 -17.85 27.24
N ALA A 379 14.15 -19.13 27.07
CA ALA A 379 14.89 -20.09 26.25
C ALA A 379 14.16 -20.43 24.96
N TYR A 380 14.92 -20.62 23.90
CA TYR A 380 14.43 -21.02 22.58
C TYR A 380 14.74 -22.49 22.37
N PHE A 381 13.72 -23.27 22.07
CA PHE A 381 13.82 -24.71 21.86
C PHE A 381 13.61 -25.03 20.38
N THR A 382 14.52 -25.80 19.80
CA THR A 382 14.34 -26.43 18.48
C THR A 382 14.44 -27.94 18.60
N ALA A 383 13.48 -28.66 18.02
CA ALA A 383 13.47 -30.11 18.06
C ALA A 383 12.58 -30.73 16.99
N PHE A 384 12.66 -32.05 16.80
CA PHE A 384 11.61 -32.78 16.11
C PHE A 384 10.38 -32.87 17.01
N GLY A 385 9.29 -32.23 16.59
CA GLY A 385 8.04 -32.20 17.34
C GLY A 385 6.86 -32.70 16.53
N LEU A 386 5.90 -33.29 17.24
CA LEU A 386 4.68 -33.89 16.70
C LEU A 386 3.41 -33.35 17.38
N ARG A 387 3.50 -32.22 18.09
CA ARG A 387 2.33 -31.58 18.69
C ARG A 387 1.26 -31.33 17.63
N ASN A 388 0.04 -31.82 17.89
CA ASN A 388 -1.13 -31.74 17.02
C ASN A 388 -0.99 -32.41 15.64
N VAL A 389 0.05 -33.21 15.40
CA VAL A 389 0.22 -33.98 14.15
C VAL A 389 -0.49 -35.33 14.27
N ASP A 390 -1.25 -35.71 13.24
CA ASP A 390 -1.76 -37.08 13.14
C ASP A 390 -0.61 -38.04 12.79
N THR A 391 -0.33 -38.97 13.69
CA THR A 391 0.74 -39.95 13.54
C THR A 391 0.21 -41.38 13.37
N GLU A 392 -1.07 -41.63 13.63
CA GLU A 392 -1.61 -43.00 13.68
C GLU A 392 -1.60 -43.65 12.29
N SER A 393 -1.81 -42.86 11.25
CA SER A 393 -1.84 -43.35 9.86
C SER A 393 -0.46 -43.52 9.23
N TYR A 394 0.60 -42.92 9.80
CA TYR A 394 1.91 -42.77 9.12
C TYR A 394 3.05 -43.44 9.91
N CYS A 395 3.46 -44.63 9.46
CA CYS A 395 4.49 -45.41 10.15
C CYS A 395 5.85 -44.70 10.23
N ALA A 396 6.23 -43.92 9.21
CA ALA A 396 7.48 -43.16 9.24
C ALA A 396 7.53 -42.18 10.43
N LEU A 397 6.43 -41.47 10.73
CA LEU A 397 6.32 -40.57 11.89
C LEU A 397 6.36 -41.35 13.22
N ARG A 398 5.68 -42.49 13.31
CA ARG A 398 5.70 -43.32 14.54
C ARG A 398 7.08 -43.89 14.81
N LEU A 399 7.79 -44.37 13.78
CA LEU A 399 9.16 -44.84 13.89
C LEU A 399 10.13 -43.71 14.23
N ALA A 400 10.00 -42.54 13.59
CA ALA A 400 10.81 -41.37 13.91
C ALA A 400 10.71 -41.01 15.41
N ARG A 401 9.48 -41.02 15.97
CA ARG A 401 9.24 -40.83 17.39
C ARG A 401 9.92 -41.90 18.26
N LEU A 402 9.71 -43.19 17.94
CA LEU A 402 10.26 -44.30 18.72
C LEU A 402 11.79 -44.32 18.69
N VAL A 403 12.37 -44.27 17.49
CA VAL A 403 13.84 -44.26 17.28
C VAL A 403 14.44 -43.01 17.92
N GLY A 404 13.84 -41.83 17.73
CA GLY A 404 14.29 -40.58 18.35
C GLY A 404 14.35 -40.65 19.87
N CYS A 405 13.33 -41.22 20.52
CA CYS A 405 13.31 -41.38 21.98
C CYS A 405 14.25 -42.47 22.51
N LEU A 406 14.60 -43.45 21.68
CA LEU A 406 15.48 -44.57 22.05
C LEU A 406 16.96 -44.33 21.68
N TRP A 407 17.25 -43.35 20.82
CA TRP A 407 18.59 -43.09 20.31
C TRP A 407 19.62 -42.76 21.40
N GLN A 408 19.27 -41.82 22.30
CA GLN A 408 20.16 -41.42 23.40
C GLN A 408 20.35 -42.56 24.43
N PRO A 409 19.29 -43.21 24.96
CA PRO A 409 19.45 -44.35 25.88
C PRO A 409 20.27 -45.53 25.32
N ALA A 410 20.29 -45.70 24.00
CA ALA A 410 21.09 -46.73 23.35
C ALA A 410 22.60 -46.47 23.45
N ARG A 411 23.00 -45.20 23.32
CA ARG A 411 24.40 -44.75 23.21
C ARG A 411 24.98 -44.22 24.51
N GLN A 412 24.14 -43.72 25.41
CA GLN A 412 24.57 -43.18 26.70
C GLN A 412 24.58 -44.28 27.77
N SER A 413 25.75 -44.52 28.35
CA SER A 413 25.90 -45.49 29.45
C SER A 413 25.07 -45.07 30.67
N ASN A 414 24.39 -46.04 31.29
CA ASN A 414 23.53 -45.85 32.47
C ASN A 414 22.34 -44.89 32.30
N SER A 415 21.95 -44.55 31.06
CA SER A 415 20.76 -43.76 30.78
C SER A 415 19.50 -44.64 30.79
N GLN A 416 18.40 -44.12 31.36
CA GLN A 416 17.09 -44.78 31.39
C GLN A 416 16.24 -44.29 30.22
N TYR A 417 15.42 -45.19 29.67
CA TYR A 417 14.44 -44.84 28.66
C TYR A 417 13.20 -44.20 29.28
N HIS A 418 12.99 -42.91 29.07
CA HIS A 418 11.81 -42.18 29.57
C HIS A 418 10.83 -41.75 28.46
N GLY A 419 10.99 -42.25 27.24
CA GLY A 419 10.15 -41.83 26.10
C GLY A 419 10.40 -40.39 25.67
N GLN A 420 11.58 -39.84 25.96
CA GLN A 420 11.97 -38.48 25.61
C GLN A 420 13.03 -38.50 24.51
N GLY A 421 12.89 -37.61 23.54
CA GLY A 421 13.90 -37.32 22.52
C GLY A 421 14.83 -36.20 22.97
N ILE A 422 15.68 -35.75 22.06
CA ILE A 422 16.53 -34.59 22.29
C ILE A 422 15.94 -33.33 21.63
N GLY A 423 16.13 -32.21 22.29
CA GLY A 423 15.86 -30.87 21.79
C GLY A 423 17.04 -29.97 22.10
N LEU A 424 17.25 -28.98 21.25
CA LEU A 424 18.32 -28.00 21.38
C LEU A 424 17.75 -26.75 22.04
N ALA A 425 18.36 -26.31 23.13
CA ALA A 425 17.97 -25.10 23.84
C ALA A 425 19.06 -24.03 23.75
N VAL A 426 18.70 -22.83 23.31
CA VAL A 426 19.62 -21.69 23.24
C VAL A 426 19.28 -20.70 24.35
N SER A 427 20.27 -20.39 25.20
CA SER A 427 20.12 -19.39 26.26
C SER A 427 20.13 -17.96 25.72
N GLY A 428 19.41 -17.04 26.36
CA GLY A 428 19.31 -15.64 25.92
C GLY A 428 20.60 -14.80 26.01
N ASN A 429 21.72 -15.34 26.48
CA ASN A 429 22.95 -14.59 26.73
C ASN A 429 23.57 -13.96 25.46
N PHE A 430 23.32 -14.55 24.28
CA PHE A 430 23.79 -13.96 23.01
C PHE A 430 23.06 -12.67 22.61
N LYS A 431 21.94 -12.32 23.26
CA LYS A 431 21.20 -11.05 23.03
C LYS A 431 22.09 -9.82 23.24
N GLN A 432 23.04 -9.87 24.18
CA GLN A 432 23.94 -8.73 24.45
C GLN A 432 24.92 -8.50 23.29
N LEU A 433 25.61 -9.55 22.84
CA LEU A 433 26.56 -9.45 21.73
C LEU A 433 25.84 -9.05 20.42
N LEU A 434 24.65 -9.59 20.22
CA LEU A 434 23.82 -9.26 19.07
C LEU A 434 23.40 -7.79 19.07
N ASN A 435 23.08 -7.22 20.24
CA ASN A 435 22.84 -5.78 20.39
C ASN A 435 24.07 -4.92 20.01
N TYR A 436 25.29 -5.37 20.31
CA TYR A 436 26.50 -4.68 19.85
C TYR A 436 26.65 -4.72 18.32
N SER A 437 26.25 -5.83 17.68
CA SER A 437 26.19 -5.92 16.21
C SER A 437 25.18 -4.92 15.65
N TYR A 438 23.99 -4.84 16.21
CA TYR A 438 22.94 -3.91 15.77
C TYR A 438 23.34 -2.45 15.86
N ASN A 439 24.12 -2.09 16.88
CA ASN A 439 24.58 -0.72 17.07
C ASN A 439 25.79 -0.34 16.19
N SER A 440 26.55 -1.33 15.70
CA SER A 440 27.78 -1.10 14.93
C SER A 440 27.61 -1.29 13.42
N ALA A 441 26.58 -2.02 12.98
CA ALA A 441 26.31 -2.26 11.56
C ALA A 441 24.98 -1.65 11.09
N LEU A 442 24.91 -1.25 9.82
CA LEU A 442 23.63 -0.84 9.22
C LEU A 442 22.69 -2.03 9.09
N TRP A 443 23.19 -3.15 8.57
CA TRP A 443 22.48 -4.44 8.48
C TRP A 443 23.23 -5.49 9.29
N THR A 444 22.52 -6.26 10.11
CA THR A 444 23.04 -7.46 10.76
C THR A 444 22.30 -8.67 10.21
N THR A 445 23.02 -9.57 9.56
CA THR A 445 22.53 -10.87 9.09
C THR A 445 22.97 -11.94 10.07
N ILE A 446 22.01 -12.50 10.80
CA ILE A 446 22.20 -13.66 11.66
C ILE A 446 22.14 -14.92 10.79
N ILE A 447 23.20 -15.72 10.82
CA ILE A 447 23.31 -17.01 10.13
C ILE A 447 22.87 -18.11 11.11
N ASP A 448 21.99 -19.00 10.66
CA ASP A 448 21.43 -20.09 11.47
C ASP A 448 20.96 -19.59 12.85
N PRO A 449 19.96 -18.70 12.90
CA PRO A 449 19.53 -18.03 14.12
C PRO A 449 19.07 -19.00 15.21
N LYS A 450 18.56 -20.18 14.87
CA LYS A 450 17.95 -21.16 15.79
C LYS A 450 16.88 -20.57 16.74
N VAL A 451 16.29 -19.46 16.33
CA VAL A 451 15.22 -18.75 17.04
C VAL A 451 14.16 -18.30 16.05
N THR A 452 12.95 -18.08 16.55
CA THR A 452 11.81 -17.59 15.79
C THR A 452 11.87 -16.07 15.56
N LEU A 453 11.02 -15.53 14.68
CA LEU A 453 11.05 -14.10 14.31
C LEU A 453 10.73 -13.16 15.49
N ASP A 454 9.95 -13.62 16.46
CA ASP A 454 9.60 -12.93 17.72
C ASP A 454 10.84 -12.52 18.54
N PHE A 455 11.91 -13.31 18.50
CA PHE A 455 13.17 -12.99 19.16
C PHE A 455 13.72 -11.64 18.71
N PHE A 456 13.60 -11.33 17.42
CA PHE A 456 14.20 -10.14 16.83
C PHE A 456 13.35 -8.88 17.03
N THR A 457 12.02 -9.02 17.02
CA THR A 457 11.08 -7.90 17.18
C THR A 457 10.80 -7.55 18.63
N SER A 458 11.00 -8.48 19.57
CA SER A 458 10.94 -8.19 21.01
C SER A 458 12.02 -7.22 21.49
N GLN A 459 13.06 -6.97 20.67
CA GLN A 459 14.11 -6.00 20.97
C GLN A 459 13.71 -4.60 20.45
N LYS A 460 13.73 -3.61 21.34
CA LYS A 460 13.36 -2.22 20.98
C LYS A 460 14.23 -1.70 19.82
N ASP A 461 13.58 -1.03 18.88
CA ASP A 461 14.18 -0.33 17.74
C ASP A 461 14.83 -1.24 16.67
N VAL A 462 14.42 -2.50 16.56
CA VAL A 462 14.90 -3.42 15.50
C VAL A 462 13.79 -3.67 14.47
N VAL A 463 14.12 -3.47 13.19
CA VAL A 463 13.23 -3.72 12.06
C VAL A 463 13.76 -4.93 11.29
N LEU A 464 12.88 -5.92 11.08
CA LEU A 464 13.21 -7.09 10.27
C LEU A 464 13.15 -6.72 8.79
N ILE A 465 14.26 -6.83 8.07
CA ILE A 465 14.33 -6.49 6.64
C ILE A 465 13.95 -7.70 5.78
N HIS A 466 14.57 -8.85 6.10
CA HIS A 466 14.51 -10.04 5.27
C HIS A 466 14.83 -11.29 6.10
N TYR A 467 14.21 -12.41 5.76
CA TYR A 467 14.60 -13.74 6.25
C TYR A 467 14.62 -14.73 5.08
N SER A 468 15.29 -15.86 5.25
CA SER A 468 15.35 -16.93 4.25
C SER A 468 15.24 -18.29 4.93
N ASP A 469 14.52 -19.22 4.30
CA ASP A 469 14.35 -20.62 4.69
C ASP A 469 14.53 -21.58 3.48
N GLN A 470 15.31 -21.13 2.50
CA GLN A 470 15.43 -21.77 1.18
C GLN A 470 16.80 -22.40 0.92
N TYR A 471 17.77 -22.08 1.75
CA TYR A 471 19.14 -22.51 1.59
C TYR A 471 19.36 -23.93 2.11
N THR A 472 18.57 -24.36 3.09
CA THR A 472 18.56 -25.74 3.59
C THR A 472 17.16 -26.36 3.49
N SER A 473 17.09 -27.69 3.59
CA SER A 473 15.83 -28.43 3.62
C SER A 473 15.15 -28.44 5.00
N CYS A 474 15.71 -27.72 5.98
CA CYS A 474 15.20 -27.65 7.34
C CYS A 474 13.92 -26.79 7.43
N ALA A 475 13.13 -27.02 8.47
CA ALA A 475 11.90 -26.25 8.72
C ALA A 475 12.15 -24.89 9.41
N GLY A 476 13.37 -24.62 9.88
CA GLY A 476 13.79 -23.34 10.48
C GLY A 476 14.27 -22.28 9.48
N TYR A 477 14.64 -21.10 9.98
CA TYR A 477 15.20 -20.01 9.18
C TYR A 477 16.72 -20.21 8.99
N ASP A 478 17.22 -20.08 7.76
CA ASP A 478 18.65 -20.16 7.42
C ASP A 478 19.41 -18.88 7.76
N ALA A 479 18.73 -17.74 7.57
CA ALA A 479 19.29 -16.42 7.83
C ALA A 479 18.20 -15.37 8.09
N VAL A 480 18.45 -14.45 9.03
CA VAL A 480 17.59 -13.31 9.33
C VAL A 480 18.41 -12.03 9.29
N THR A 481 18.01 -11.09 8.44
CA THR A 481 18.63 -9.76 8.30
C THR A 481 17.76 -8.70 8.96
N VAL A 482 18.34 -7.97 9.89
CA VAL A 482 17.68 -6.90 10.64
C VAL A 482 18.47 -5.60 10.56
N THR A 483 17.80 -4.48 10.87
CA THR A 483 18.42 -3.16 10.98
C THR A 483 17.88 -2.39 12.18
N LYS A 484 18.75 -1.57 12.78
CA LYS A 484 18.39 -0.60 13.82
C LYS A 484 18.14 0.81 13.27
N GLN A 485 18.23 1.01 11.95
CA GLN A 485 18.09 2.31 11.29
C GLN A 485 16.62 2.72 11.11
N VAL A 486 15.81 2.60 12.17
CA VAL A 486 14.37 2.88 12.16
C VAL A 486 14.09 4.33 11.77
N ASP A 487 14.88 5.27 12.32
CA ASP A 487 14.75 6.71 12.03
C ASP A 487 14.90 7.05 10.55
N LEU A 488 15.71 6.30 9.80
CA LEU A 488 15.88 6.52 8.36
C LEU A 488 14.57 6.25 7.62
N PHE A 489 13.91 5.14 7.93
CA PHE A 489 12.64 4.76 7.32
C PHE A 489 11.50 5.64 7.82
N LEU A 490 11.48 6.01 9.09
CA LEU A 490 10.49 6.96 9.63
C LEU A 490 10.57 8.31 8.92
N ARG A 491 11.77 8.87 8.71
CA ARG A 491 11.93 10.12 7.96
C ARG A 491 11.47 9.99 6.51
N LEU A 492 11.72 8.83 5.88
CA LEU A 492 11.26 8.56 4.52
C LEU A 492 9.73 8.60 4.43
N LEU A 493 9.04 7.99 5.41
CA LEU A 493 7.57 7.98 5.47
C LEU A 493 7.00 9.36 5.84
N GLN A 494 7.70 10.16 6.64
CA GLN A 494 7.29 11.52 7.03
C GLN A 494 7.37 12.53 5.87
N THR A 495 8.34 12.39 4.96
CA THR A 495 8.61 13.37 3.90
C THR A 495 7.47 13.49 2.87
N GLU A 496 6.60 12.48 2.75
CA GLU A 496 5.43 12.50 1.84
C GLU A 496 4.11 12.90 2.50
N SER A 497 4.07 13.04 3.83
CA SER A 497 2.90 13.56 4.53
C SER A 497 2.80 15.07 4.27
N GLN A 498 1.88 15.49 3.39
CA GLN A 498 1.69 16.89 3.02
C GLN A 498 1.59 17.81 4.25
N SER A 499 2.23 18.99 4.15
CA SER A 499 2.25 20.04 5.17
C SER A 499 0.84 20.40 5.65
N GLY A 500 0.51 19.98 6.88
CA GLY A 500 -0.75 20.31 7.56
C GLY A 500 -1.47 19.13 8.21
N GLN A 501 -1.03 17.89 8.01
CA GLN A 501 -1.61 16.73 8.70
C GLN A 501 -0.86 16.46 10.02
N SER A 502 -1.61 16.22 11.11
CA SER A 502 -1.06 15.65 12.34
C SER A 502 -0.29 14.40 11.96
N ALA A 503 0.96 14.27 12.42
CA ALA A 503 1.84 13.14 12.16
C ALA A 503 1.02 11.86 11.99
N VAL A 504 0.96 11.33 10.75
CA VAL A 504 0.60 9.93 10.56
C VAL A 504 1.40 9.18 11.60
N ASP A 505 0.78 8.24 12.31
CA ASP A 505 1.49 7.36 13.22
C ASP A 505 2.51 6.57 12.39
N SER A 506 3.68 7.19 12.18
CA SER A 506 4.66 6.77 11.19
C SER A 506 5.27 5.45 11.62
N GLN A 507 5.17 5.14 12.92
CA GLN A 507 5.51 3.86 13.50
C GLN A 507 4.50 2.78 13.11
N HIS A 508 3.19 3.06 13.22
CA HIS A 508 2.15 2.13 12.74
C HIS A 508 2.28 1.85 11.24
N LEU A 509 2.53 2.89 10.44
CA LEU A 509 2.71 2.73 9.01
C LEU A 509 3.98 1.94 8.67
N LEU A 510 5.09 2.21 9.37
CA LEU A 510 6.32 1.43 9.24
C LEU A 510 6.07 -0.04 9.59
N ALA A 511 5.33 -0.30 10.67
CA ALA A 511 4.95 -1.64 11.09
C ALA A 511 4.13 -2.36 10.00
N GLU A 512 3.18 -1.67 9.35
CA GLU A 512 2.41 -2.25 8.23
C GLU A 512 3.25 -2.54 7.00
N PHE A 513 4.08 -1.59 6.57
CA PHE A 513 4.98 -1.82 5.45
C PHE A 513 5.88 -3.00 5.74
N ASN A 514 6.43 -3.05 6.95
CA ASN A 514 7.35 -4.10 7.30
C ASN A 514 6.64 -5.44 7.38
N ALA A 515 5.45 -5.49 8.00
CA ALA A 515 4.63 -6.68 8.12
C ALA A 515 4.19 -7.22 6.76
N PHE A 516 3.78 -6.33 5.86
CA PHE A 516 3.26 -6.72 4.56
C PHE A 516 4.36 -7.05 3.55
N ASN A 517 5.41 -6.22 3.45
CA ASN A 517 6.60 -6.43 2.60
C ASN A 517 7.77 -5.51 2.99
N GLY A 518 8.72 -6.01 3.80
CA GLY A 518 9.85 -5.24 4.33
C GLY A 518 10.85 -4.76 3.26
N GLU A 519 10.89 -5.39 2.08
CA GLU A 519 11.76 -4.97 0.97
C GLU A 519 11.33 -3.62 0.40
N TRP A 520 10.03 -3.30 0.45
CA TRP A 520 9.54 -2.03 -0.07
C TRP A 520 10.21 -0.85 0.62
N LEU A 521 10.44 -0.94 1.93
CA LEU A 521 11.16 0.09 2.69
C LEU A 521 12.58 0.33 2.14
N LEU A 522 13.27 -0.74 1.73
CA LEU A 522 14.59 -0.63 1.10
C LEU A 522 14.52 0.01 -0.29
N LYS A 523 13.61 -0.48 -1.14
CA LYS A 523 13.44 0.03 -2.51
C LYS A 523 13.04 1.50 -2.50
N MET A 524 12.18 1.89 -1.57
CA MET A 524 11.70 3.27 -1.41
C MET A 524 12.83 4.28 -1.17
N LEU A 525 13.99 3.88 -0.61
CA LEU A 525 15.16 4.76 -0.44
C LEU A 525 15.68 5.33 -1.77
N ARG A 526 15.41 4.64 -2.89
CA ARG A 526 15.85 5.03 -4.24
C ARG A 526 14.71 5.32 -5.21
N SER A 527 13.50 4.86 -4.87
CA SER A 527 12.36 4.92 -5.76
C SER A 527 11.96 6.34 -6.15
N SER A 528 11.51 6.45 -7.39
CA SER A 528 10.82 7.64 -7.87
C SER A 528 9.59 7.95 -7.01
N GLU A 529 9.11 9.20 -7.05
CA GLU A 529 7.87 9.57 -6.33
C GLU A 529 6.69 8.71 -6.79
N LYS A 530 6.65 8.34 -8.08
CA LYS A 530 5.62 7.45 -8.65
C LYS A 530 5.63 6.06 -8.00
N GLU A 531 6.79 5.41 -7.96
CA GLU A 531 6.93 4.08 -7.34
C GLU A 531 6.57 4.10 -5.85
N ARG A 532 6.93 5.18 -5.13
CA ARG A 532 6.53 5.35 -3.73
C ARG A 532 5.01 5.40 -3.61
N LYS A 533 4.35 6.27 -4.38
CA LYS A 533 2.87 6.35 -4.42
C LYS A 533 2.21 5.00 -4.68
N GLU A 534 2.74 4.20 -5.61
CA GLU A 534 2.23 2.85 -5.89
C GLU A 534 2.27 1.96 -4.65
N LYS A 535 3.36 1.97 -3.85
CA LYS A 535 3.45 1.18 -2.61
C LYS A 535 2.46 1.61 -1.53
N TYR A 536 2.27 2.92 -1.32
CA TYR A 536 1.19 3.41 -0.44
C TYR A 536 -0.19 2.99 -0.96
N GLY A 537 -0.39 3.06 -2.27
CA GLY A 537 -1.61 2.63 -2.95
C GLY A 537 -1.98 1.19 -2.61
N ILE A 538 -1.01 0.27 -2.62
CA ILE A 538 -1.24 -1.14 -2.28
C ILE A 538 -1.74 -1.28 -0.83
N ILE A 539 -1.10 -0.62 0.12
CA ILE A 539 -1.52 -0.65 1.53
C ILE A 539 -2.97 -0.12 1.69
N GLY A 540 -3.26 1.04 1.09
CA GLY A 540 -4.60 1.62 1.14
C GLY A 540 -5.67 0.76 0.47
N ALA A 541 -5.32 0.10 -0.64
CA ALA A 541 -6.23 -0.77 -1.39
C ALA A 541 -6.56 -2.05 -0.62
N TYR A 542 -5.55 -2.76 -0.08
CA TYR A 542 -5.85 -3.99 0.66
C TYR A 542 -6.63 -3.69 1.93
N LYS A 543 -6.35 -2.61 2.67
CA LYS A 543 -7.16 -2.24 3.85
C LYS A 543 -8.61 -1.98 3.48
N PHE A 544 -8.82 -1.30 2.35
CA PHE A 544 -10.16 -1.03 1.86
C PHE A 544 -10.90 -2.34 1.54
N VAL A 545 -10.28 -3.25 0.78
CA VAL A 545 -10.86 -4.56 0.45
C VAL A 545 -11.05 -5.44 1.70
N GLN A 546 -10.09 -5.46 2.62
CA GLN A 546 -10.18 -6.19 3.88
C GLN A 546 -11.40 -5.72 4.70
N SER A 547 -11.72 -4.42 4.67
CA SER A 547 -12.94 -3.92 5.31
C SER A 547 -14.23 -4.40 4.63
N MET A 548 -14.22 -4.64 3.31
CA MET A 548 -15.34 -5.22 2.57
C MET A 548 -15.55 -6.71 2.86
N LEU A 549 -14.50 -7.41 3.32
CA LEU A 549 -14.53 -8.82 3.71
C LEU A 549 -14.82 -9.04 5.20
N SER A 550 -14.79 -7.96 6.00
CA SER A 550 -14.76 -8.05 7.47
C SER A 550 -16.05 -8.57 8.13
N GLU A 551 -17.18 -8.53 7.42
CA GLU A 551 -18.48 -9.06 7.89
C GLU A 551 -18.65 -10.56 7.58
N SER A 552 -17.74 -11.17 6.82
CA SER A 552 -17.82 -12.59 6.43
C SER A 552 -17.40 -13.54 7.56
N ASP A 553 -17.83 -14.80 7.46
CA ASP A 553 -17.43 -15.89 8.37
C ASP A 553 -16.13 -16.60 7.94
N ILE A 554 -15.42 -16.03 6.97
CA ILE A 554 -14.15 -16.55 6.44
C ILE A 554 -12.99 -15.77 7.08
N CYS A 555 -11.98 -16.49 7.57
CA CYS A 555 -10.75 -15.89 8.09
C CYS A 555 -9.85 -15.46 6.92
N TRP A 556 -9.78 -14.16 6.63
CA TRP A 556 -8.99 -13.60 5.52
C TRP A 556 -7.62 -13.11 5.97
N VAL A 557 -6.57 -13.59 5.31
CA VAL A 557 -5.17 -13.15 5.47
C VAL A 557 -4.70 -12.47 4.19
N PRO A 558 -4.22 -11.21 4.25
CA PRO A 558 -3.61 -10.55 3.09
C PRO A 558 -2.15 -10.98 2.91
N LEU A 559 -1.79 -11.48 1.73
CA LEU A 559 -0.42 -11.84 1.36
C LEU A 559 0.12 -10.93 0.25
N SER A 560 1.39 -10.55 0.36
CA SER A 560 2.13 -9.94 -0.75
C SER A 560 2.55 -11.03 -1.74
N VAL A 561 2.03 -10.97 -2.96
CA VAL A 561 2.37 -11.96 -4.01
C VAL A 561 3.84 -11.83 -4.40
N ALA A 562 4.36 -10.60 -4.47
CA ALA A 562 5.79 -10.34 -4.67
C ALA A 562 6.66 -10.97 -3.57
N GLU A 563 6.26 -10.87 -2.29
CA GLU A 563 6.98 -11.53 -1.19
C GLU A 563 6.88 -13.05 -1.29
N MET A 564 5.71 -13.61 -1.53
CA MET A 564 5.53 -15.06 -1.69
C MET A 564 6.40 -15.61 -2.83
N ILE A 565 6.45 -14.96 -3.99
CA ILE A 565 7.28 -15.41 -5.13
C ILE A 565 8.78 -15.30 -4.80
N ARG A 566 9.19 -14.26 -4.05
CA ARG A 566 10.59 -14.03 -3.64
C ARG A 566 11.04 -14.94 -2.51
N VAL A 567 10.27 -15.07 -1.44
CA VAL A 567 10.55 -15.99 -0.33
C VAL A 567 10.56 -17.42 -0.85
N SER A 568 9.81 -17.70 -1.92
CA SER A 568 9.88 -18.98 -2.62
C SER A 568 11.06 -19.10 -3.60
N GLY A 569 11.72 -18.01 -4.02
CA GLY A 569 12.82 -18.06 -4.97
C GLY A 569 13.91 -17.03 -4.73
N ASN A 570 15.14 -17.52 -4.56
CA ASN A 570 16.42 -16.82 -4.78
C ASN A 570 16.31 -15.30 -4.99
N VAL A 571 16.73 -14.56 -3.97
CA VAL A 571 16.72 -13.11 -4.02
C VAL A 571 17.50 -12.57 -5.23
N GLY A 572 16.82 -11.75 -6.04
CA GLY A 572 17.47 -10.72 -6.85
C GLY A 572 17.86 -11.05 -8.30
N LEU A 573 17.81 -12.30 -8.78
CA LEU A 573 18.22 -12.62 -10.16
C LEU A 573 17.34 -13.68 -10.82
N LYS A 574 16.36 -13.23 -11.63
CA LYS A 574 15.43 -13.99 -12.50
C LYS A 574 14.64 -15.10 -11.78
N MET A 575 13.31 -15.06 -11.96
CA MET A 575 12.27 -15.97 -11.44
C MET A 575 12.41 -17.49 -11.78
N LYS A 576 13.60 -18.08 -11.81
CA LYS A 576 13.85 -19.42 -12.37
C LYS A 576 13.74 -20.57 -11.35
N GLU A 577 13.76 -20.31 -10.05
CA GLU A 577 14.02 -21.35 -9.05
C GLU A 577 13.12 -21.18 -7.80
N SER A 578 11.79 -21.12 -7.96
CA SER A 578 10.85 -21.25 -6.82
C SER A 578 9.79 -22.32 -7.03
N ASP A 579 9.39 -23.03 -5.97
CA ASP A 579 8.37 -24.10 -6.03
C ASP A 579 7.06 -23.62 -6.69
N LEU A 580 6.71 -22.35 -6.48
CA LEU A 580 5.52 -21.69 -7.04
C LEU A 580 5.81 -20.89 -8.33
N SER A 581 7.03 -20.95 -8.88
CA SER A 581 7.41 -20.15 -10.06
C SER A 581 6.78 -20.64 -11.35
N ARG A 582 6.25 -19.68 -12.10
CA ARG A 582 5.71 -19.88 -13.45
C ARG A 582 6.72 -20.45 -14.43
N ASN A 583 8.00 -20.09 -14.29
CA ASN A 583 9.05 -20.54 -15.19
C ASN A 583 9.34 -22.04 -15.07
N LEU A 584 9.23 -22.62 -13.87
CA LEU A 584 9.37 -24.07 -13.68
C LEU A 584 8.18 -24.83 -14.26
N GLN A 585 6.99 -24.21 -14.27
CA GLN A 585 5.77 -24.75 -14.89
C GLN A 585 5.63 -24.41 -16.40
N GLY A 586 6.69 -23.91 -17.05
CA GLY A 586 6.72 -23.69 -18.50
C GLY A 586 6.19 -22.35 -19.01
N TYR A 587 5.67 -21.47 -18.13
CA TYR A 587 5.14 -20.16 -18.51
C TYR A 587 6.20 -19.06 -18.42
N ARG A 588 6.67 -18.55 -19.57
CA ARG A 588 7.72 -17.50 -19.65
C ARG A 588 7.19 -16.07 -19.82
N LYS A 589 5.92 -15.89 -20.20
CA LYS A 589 5.26 -14.59 -20.43
C LYS A 589 3.75 -14.68 -20.16
N GLY A 590 3.18 -13.63 -19.57
CA GLY A 590 1.73 -13.46 -19.38
C GLY A 590 1.41 -12.44 -18.28
N ALA A 591 0.29 -11.72 -18.42
CA ALA A 591 -0.15 -10.70 -17.46
C ALA A 591 -0.65 -11.38 -16.18
N ILE A 592 0.11 -11.28 -15.08
CA ILE A 592 -0.27 -11.80 -13.76
C ILE A 592 -0.07 -10.68 -12.74
N SER A 593 -0.91 -10.64 -11.71
CA SER A 593 -0.76 -9.70 -10.60
C SER A 593 0.39 -10.11 -9.68
N ASP A 594 1.16 -9.14 -9.19
CA ASP A 594 2.20 -9.28 -8.16
C ASP A 594 1.92 -8.48 -6.88
N ASP A 595 0.72 -7.91 -6.76
CA ASP A 595 0.33 -7.02 -5.67
C ASP A 595 -0.11 -7.78 -4.41
N VAL A 596 -1.39 -8.17 -4.34
CA VAL A 596 -2.00 -8.73 -3.12
C VAL A 596 -2.86 -9.95 -3.44
N LEU A 597 -2.78 -10.97 -2.59
CA LEU A 597 -3.67 -12.12 -2.58
C LEU A 597 -4.31 -12.25 -1.20
N PHE A 598 -5.64 -12.16 -1.13
CA PHE A 598 -6.37 -12.54 0.07
C PHE A 598 -6.59 -14.05 0.08
N VAL A 599 -6.12 -14.69 1.14
CA VAL A 599 -6.30 -16.13 1.39
C VAL A 599 -7.29 -16.31 2.53
N GLY A 600 -8.41 -16.94 2.22
CA GLY A 600 -9.53 -17.15 3.13
C GLY A 600 -9.56 -18.58 3.67
N PHE A 601 -9.78 -18.74 4.97
CA PHE A 601 -9.89 -20.04 5.64
C PHE A 601 -11.28 -20.19 6.25
N LYS A 602 -12.00 -21.24 5.84
CA LYS A 602 -13.28 -21.62 6.44
C LYS A 602 -13.43 -23.15 6.39
N GLU A 603 -13.66 -23.75 7.54
CA GLU A 603 -13.78 -25.21 7.71
C GLU A 603 -12.57 -25.98 7.13
N ASN A 604 -12.75 -26.64 5.99
CA ASN A 604 -11.74 -27.41 5.27
C ASN A 604 -11.43 -26.83 3.87
N ARG A 605 -11.84 -25.58 3.62
CA ARG A 605 -11.75 -24.91 2.32
C ARG A 605 -10.89 -23.66 2.38
N LEU A 606 -10.05 -23.53 1.35
CA LEU A 606 -9.20 -22.36 1.11
C LEU A 606 -9.76 -21.54 -0.04
N TYR A 607 -9.94 -20.23 0.18
CA TYR A 607 -10.50 -19.30 -0.78
C TYR A 607 -9.43 -18.32 -1.25
N LEU A 608 -9.41 -17.99 -2.54
CA LEU A 608 -8.44 -17.08 -3.14
C LEU A 608 -9.13 -15.87 -3.76
N LEU A 609 -8.73 -14.67 -3.33
CA LEU A 609 -9.21 -13.40 -3.84
C LEU A 609 -8.01 -12.50 -4.22
N PRO A 610 -7.62 -12.46 -5.51
CA PRO A 610 -6.55 -11.58 -5.97
C PRO A 610 -7.00 -10.11 -5.97
N LEU A 611 -6.07 -9.21 -5.67
CA LEU A 611 -6.24 -7.77 -5.72
C LEU A 611 -5.08 -7.14 -6.50
N GLU A 612 -5.41 -6.54 -7.64
CA GLU A 612 -4.50 -5.70 -8.43
C GLU A 612 -4.71 -4.23 -8.07
N VAL A 613 -3.61 -3.47 -7.94
CA VAL A 613 -3.64 -2.07 -7.51
C VAL A 613 -2.98 -1.18 -8.55
N LYS A 614 -3.61 -0.05 -8.84
CA LYS A 614 -3.06 0.98 -9.74
C LYS A 614 -3.12 2.35 -9.05
N THR A 615 -2.08 3.16 -9.19
CA THR A 615 -2.02 4.47 -8.54
C THR A 615 -1.57 5.55 -9.53
N GLY A 616 -2.24 6.70 -9.52
CA GLY A 616 -1.94 7.83 -10.40
C GLY A 616 -3.00 8.02 -11.49
N ALA A 617 -2.59 8.00 -12.77
CA ALA A 617 -3.52 8.14 -13.88
C ALA A 617 -4.44 6.90 -14.01
N ARG A 618 -5.60 7.07 -14.66
CA ARG A 618 -6.52 5.96 -14.92
C ARG A 618 -5.81 4.84 -15.71
N PRO A 619 -5.78 3.60 -15.18
CA PRO A 619 -5.11 2.48 -15.82
C PRO A 619 -5.95 1.87 -16.96
N ASP A 620 -5.33 0.97 -17.73
CA ASP A 620 -6.09 0.01 -18.53
C ASP A 620 -6.72 -1.03 -17.60
N TYR A 621 -7.98 -0.80 -17.27
CA TYR A 621 -8.76 -1.65 -16.37
C TYR A 621 -8.97 -3.08 -16.90
N ASN A 622 -8.96 -3.29 -18.23
CA ASN A 622 -9.10 -4.63 -18.79
C ASN A 622 -7.83 -5.43 -18.57
N TYR A 623 -6.67 -4.82 -18.84
CA TYR A 623 -5.38 -5.45 -18.59
C TYR A 623 -5.15 -5.73 -17.10
N ALA A 624 -5.49 -4.78 -16.22
CA ALA A 624 -5.42 -4.97 -14.78
C ALA A 624 -6.36 -6.09 -14.29
N GLY A 625 -7.57 -6.19 -14.86
CA GLY A 625 -8.49 -7.29 -14.57
C GLY A 625 -7.94 -8.66 -14.99
N GLN A 626 -7.32 -8.74 -16.18
CA GLN A 626 -6.65 -9.95 -16.66
C GLN A 626 -5.49 -10.38 -15.75
N GLN A 627 -4.72 -9.44 -15.20
CA GLN A 627 -3.65 -9.73 -14.24
C GLN A 627 -4.18 -10.43 -12.98
N ALA A 628 -5.27 -9.93 -12.40
CA ALA A 628 -5.90 -10.52 -11.23
C ALA A 628 -6.51 -11.90 -11.55
N ALA A 629 -7.24 -12.00 -12.67
CA ALA A 629 -7.87 -13.25 -13.09
C ALA A 629 -6.85 -14.37 -13.36
N GLU A 630 -5.74 -14.05 -14.05
CA GLU A 630 -4.67 -15.01 -14.33
C GLU A 630 -3.93 -15.46 -13.07
N LEU A 631 -3.79 -14.59 -12.06
CA LEU A 631 -3.22 -14.99 -10.76
C LEU A 631 -4.07 -16.05 -10.07
N LYS A 632 -5.39 -15.82 -10.00
CA LYS A 632 -6.32 -16.81 -9.43
C LYS A 632 -6.31 -18.09 -10.22
N ARG A 633 -6.40 -18.01 -11.56
CA ARG A 633 -6.37 -19.18 -12.45
C ARG A 633 -5.10 -20.01 -12.25
N TYR A 634 -3.93 -19.38 -12.26
CA TYR A 634 -2.64 -20.05 -12.09
C TYR A 634 -2.54 -20.76 -10.73
N LEU A 635 -2.84 -20.06 -9.62
CA LEU A 635 -2.75 -20.66 -8.29
C LEU A 635 -3.80 -21.75 -8.06
N GLN A 636 -5.03 -21.52 -8.49
CA GLN A 636 -6.12 -22.48 -8.34
C GLN A 636 -5.90 -23.68 -9.27
N GLN A 637 -5.93 -23.49 -10.58
CA GLN A 637 -6.01 -24.58 -11.55
C GLN A 637 -4.68 -25.30 -11.79
N ASP A 638 -3.56 -24.57 -11.84
CA ASP A 638 -2.28 -25.17 -12.24
C ASP A 638 -1.48 -25.71 -11.03
N ILE A 639 -1.69 -25.14 -9.84
CA ILE A 639 -0.86 -25.43 -8.65
C ILE A 639 -1.64 -26.20 -7.57
N LEU A 640 -2.76 -25.66 -7.07
CA LEU A 640 -3.37 -26.11 -5.81
C LEU A 640 -4.56 -27.07 -5.98
N GLU A 641 -5.35 -26.94 -7.06
CA GLU A 641 -6.57 -27.73 -7.31
C GLU A 641 -6.29 -29.20 -7.71
N PRO A 642 -5.27 -29.52 -8.53
CA PRO A 642 -5.06 -30.90 -8.95
C PRO A 642 -4.86 -31.85 -7.76
N HIS A 643 -5.45 -33.05 -7.83
CA HIS A 643 -5.31 -34.07 -6.79
C HIS A 643 -4.10 -34.97 -7.06
N THR A 644 -2.91 -34.37 -7.13
CA THR A 644 -1.63 -35.06 -7.37
C THR A 644 -0.70 -34.93 -6.17
N LEU A 645 0.33 -35.78 -6.08
CA LEU A 645 1.40 -35.65 -5.08
C LEU A 645 2.05 -34.26 -5.16
N ALA A 646 2.37 -33.79 -6.37
CA ALA A 646 2.96 -32.46 -6.56
C ALA A 646 2.07 -31.36 -5.99
N SER A 647 0.78 -31.36 -6.29
CA SER A 647 -0.16 -30.36 -5.78
C SER A 647 -0.41 -30.48 -4.27
N GLN A 648 -0.33 -31.67 -3.67
CA GLN A 648 -0.37 -31.82 -2.21
C GLN A 648 0.88 -31.18 -1.56
N LEU A 649 2.07 -31.42 -2.12
CA LEU A 649 3.31 -30.78 -1.67
C LEU A 649 3.21 -29.25 -1.82
N TYR A 650 2.70 -28.75 -2.94
CA TYR A 650 2.51 -27.31 -3.16
C TYR A 650 1.47 -26.70 -2.22
N ARG A 651 0.37 -27.41 -1.91
CA ARG A 651 -0.61 -26.99 -0.90
C ARG A 651 0.04 -26.84 0.48
N ALA A 652 0.80 -27.84 0.92
CA ALA A 652 1.51 -27.78 2.20
C ALA A 652 2.52 -26.61 2.27
N LEU A 653 3.30 -26.42 1.20
CA LEU A 653 4.27 -25.32 1.11
C LEU A 653 3.59 -23.94 1.04
N PHE A 654 2.47 -23.83 0.34
CA PHE A 654 1.67 -22.60 0.28
C PHE A 654 1.14 -22.21 1.67
N ILE A 655 0.59 -23.16 2.43
CA ILE A 655 0.13 -22.92 3.81
C ILE A 655 1.30 -22.49 4.70
N ARG A 656 2.47 -23.12 4.58
CA ARG A 656 3.67 -22.69 5.32
C ARG A 656 3.99 -21.21 5.05
N GLN A 657 3.93 -20.78 3.79
CA GLN A 657 4.12 -19.36 3.44
C GLN A 657 3.05 -18.44 4.05
N VAL A 658 1.78 -18.88 4.06
CA VAL A 658 0.71 -18.11 4.71
C VAL A 658 0.94 -17.99 6.22
N LEU A 659 1.33 -19.07 6.90
CA LEU A 659 1.61 -19.05 8.33
C LEU A 659 2.78 -18.13 8.69
N MET A 660 3.83 -18.10 7.88
CA MET A 660 4.94 -17.15 8.06
C MET A 660 4.47 -15.69 7.94
N GLN A 661 3.59 -15.41 6.97
CA GLN A 661 3.00 -14.08 6.83
C GLN A 661 2.09 -13.72 8.00
N VAL A 662 1.35 -14.69 8.54
CA VAL A 662 0.51 -14.52 9.74
C VAL A 662 1.36 -14.21 10.97
N GLU A 663 2.43 -14.97 11.20
CA GLU A 663 3.39 -14.71 12.29
C GLU A 663 3.88 -13.26 12.19
N LYS A 664 4.27 -12.81 11.00
CA LYS A 664 4.73 -11.45 10.74
C LYS A 664 3.65 -10.38 10.99
N LEU A 665 2.42 -10.59 10.52
CA LEU A 665 1.29 -9.67 10.74
C LEU A 665 0.92 -9.55 12.22
N GLN A 666 0.97 -10.65 12.98
CA GLN A 666 0.77 -10.65 14.43
C GLN A 666 1.92 -9.92 15.16
N LEU A 667 3.16 -10.18 14.77
CA LEU A 667 4.35 -9.56 15.38
C LEU A 667 4.34 -8.02 15.29
N TYR A 668 3.79 -7.45 14.22
CA TYR A 668 3.68 -6.01 14.02
C TYR A 668 2.32 -5.43 14.44
N GLY A 669 1.42 -6.23 15.01
CA GLY A 669 0.11 -5.78 15.49
C GLY A 669 -0.84 -5.33 14.38
N VAL A 670 -0.65 -5.83 13.15
CA VAL A 670 -1.48 -5.46 11.99
C VAL A 670 -2.78 -6.26 11.93
N LEU A 671 -2.81 -7.47 12.51
CA LEU A 671 -3.94 -8.38 12.44
C LEU A 671 -4.25 -8.95 13.83
N ASP A 672 -5.51 -8.83 14.25
CA ASP A 672 -5.98 -9.29 15.56
C ASP A 672 -5.97 -10.82 15.65
N SER A 673 -5.46 -11.34 16.77
CA SER A 673 -5.36 -12.78 17.02
C SER A 673 -6.70 -13.52 17.00
N ASP A 674 -7.78 -12.88 17.44
CA ASP A 674 -9.10 -13.52 17.58
C ASP A 674 -9.69 -13.96 16.23
N LYS A 675 -9.38 -13.24 15.14
CA LYS A 675 -9.88 -13.56 13.79
C LYS A 675 -9.12 -14.71 13.12
N LEU A 676 -7.96 -15.11 13.66
CA LEU A 676 -7.08 -16.11 13.09
C LEU A 676 -7.31 -17.52 13.66
N ALA A 677 -8.18 -17.67 14.66
CA ALA A 677 -8.46 -18.96 15.31
C ALA A 677 -8.74 -20.12 14.31
N PRO A 678 -9.56 -19.96 13.25
CA PRO A 678 -9.82 -21.05 12.29
C PRO A 678 -8.57 -21.59 11.59
N LEU A 679 -7.54 -20.75 11.40
CA LEU A 679 -6.26 -21.14 10.83
C LEU A 679 -5.33 -21.73 11.90
N LEU A 680 -5.17 -21.05 13.04
CA LEU A 680 -4.18 -21.39 14.06
C LEU A 680 -4.56 -22.63 14.88
N ASP A 681 -5.85 -22.84 15.17
CA ASP A 681 -6.33 -24.00 15.94
C ASP A 681 -6.10 -25.33 15.20
N ARG A 682 -5.99 -25.27 13.87
CA ARG A 682 -5.78 -26.43 12.98
C ARG A 682 -4.52 -26.27 12.12
N ARG A 683 -3.52 -25.54 12.62
CA ARG A 683 -2.25 -25.24 11.92
C ARG A 683 -1.64 -26.47 11.25
N GLU A 684 -1.45 -27.54 12.01
CA GLU A 684 -0.80 -28.77 11.54
C GLU A 684 -1.66 -29.52 10.51
N TRP A 685 -3.00 -29.45 10.62
CA TRP A 685 -3.89 -30.03 9.63
C TRP A 685 -3.80 -29.30 8.28
N TRP A 686 -3.72 -27.96 8.27
CA TRP A 686 -3.55 -27.22 7.02
C TRP A 686 -2.21 -27.56 6.32
N LEU A 687 -1.15 -27.80 7.09
CA LEU A 687 0.18 -28.20 6.60
C LEU A 687 0.24 -29.62 6.00
N THR A 688 -0.81 -30.44 6.16
CA THR A 688 -0.96 -31.70 5.42
C THR A 688 -1.16 -31.49 3.93
N GLY A 689 -1.74 -30.34 3.55
CA GLY A 689 -2.15 -30.07 2.18
C GLY A 689 -3.42 -30.80 1.75
N ASP A 690 -4.22 -31.39 2.65
CA ASP A 690 -5.43 -32.16 2.28
C ASP A 690 -6.69 -31.31 2.04
N TYR A 691 -6.62 -30.00 2.30
CA TYR A 691 -7.74 -29.08 2.15
C TYR A 691 -8.19 -28.93 0.69
N GLN A 692 -9.45 -28.51 0.51
CA GLN A 692 -10.05 -28.23 -0.80
C GLN A 692 -10.04 -26.74 -1.10
N LEU A 693 -10.17 -26.38 -2.38
CA LEU A 693 -10.39 -24.99 -2.76
C LEU A 693 -11.88 -24.68 -2.75
N GLY A 694 -12.24 -23.53 -2.16
CA GLY A 694 -13.60 -23.02 -2.14
C GLY A 694 -13.81 -21.94 -3.21
N GLU A 695 -15.03 -21.87 -3.73
CA GLU A 695 -15.47 -20.77 -4.60
C GLU A 695 -16.55 -19.95 -3.90
N LEU A 696 -16.46 -18.62 -4.04
CA LEU A 696 -17.48 -17.71 -3.53
C LEU A 696 -18.60 -17.61 -4.58
N LYS A 697 -19.82 -17.97 -4.19
CA LYS A 697 -21.01 -17.81 -5.04
C LYS A 697 -21.47 -16.35 -5.01
N ASP A 698 -21.94 -15.85 -6.15
CA ASP A 698 -22.54 -14.52 -6.32
C ASP A 698 -21.66 -13.36 -5.80
N TYR A 699 -20.34 -13.54 -5.82
CA TYR A 699 -19.35 -12.55 -5.39
C TYR A 699 -18.23 -12.40 -6.41
N ALA A 700 -17.47 -11.31 -6.33
CA ALA A 700 -16.39 -11.02 -7.27
C ALA A 700 -15.28 -12.07 -7.22
N ASN A 701 -14.73 -12.43 -8.38
CA ASN A 701 -13.61 -13.34 -8.52
C ASN A 701 -12.26 -12.72 -8.13
N GLY A 702 -12.21 -11.39 -8.02
CA GLY A 702 -11.02 -10.62 -7.70
C GLY A 702 -11.32 -9.12 -7.80
N PHE A 703 -10.33 -8.30 -7.46
CA PHE A 703 -10.47 -6.85 -7.40
C PHE A 703 -9.41 -6.14 -8.24
N VAL A 704 -9.80 -5.00 -8.82
CA VAL A 704 -8.88 -3.99 -9.33
C VAL A 704 -9.18 -2.70 -8.58
N VAL A 705 -8.26 -2.22 -7.74
CA VAL A 705 -8.43 -0.95 -7.02
C VAL A 705 -7.50 0.10 -7.65
N ALA A 706 -8.08 1.16 -8.21
CA ALA A 706 -7.34 2.26 -8.79
C ALA A 706 -7.46 3.52 -7.93
N HIS A 707 -6.32 3.97 -7.37
CA HIS A 707 -6.20 5.28 -6.72
C HIS A 707 -5.94 6.35 -7.78
N VAL A 708 -7.01 7.00 -8.24
CA VAL A 708 -6.97 7.92 -9.38
C VAL A 708 -6.66 9.35 -8.92
N ASP A 709 -5.54 9.89 -9.36
CA ASP A 709 -5.11 11.27 -9.15
C ASP A 709 -5.56 12.14 -10.33
N SER A 710 -6.88 12.30 -10.48
CA SER A 710 -7.47 13.13 -11.54
C SER A 710 -8.56 14.05 -11.01
N GLY A 711 -8.67 15.23 -11.61
CA GLY A 711 -9.74 16.19 -11.32
C GLY A 711 -11.13 15.74 -11.77
N SER A 712 -11.30 14.48 -12.19
CA SER A 712 -12.57 13.87 -12.58
C SER A 712 -13.00 12.70 -11.68
N CYS A 713 -12.18 12.30 -10.71
CA CYS A 713 -12.50 11.25 -9.73
C CYS A 713 -12.76 11.89 -8.36
N PHE A 714 -14.03 12.17 -8.04
CA PHE A 714 -14.42 12.81 -6.77
C PHE A 714 -15.00 11.83 -5.74
N ASP A 715 -15.64 10.76 -6.22
CA ASP A 715 -16.33 9.75 -5.41
C ASP A 715 -15.80 8.36 -5.78
N LEU A 716 -16.07 7.39 -4.90
CA LEU A 716 -15.80 5.99 -5.19
C LEU A 716 -16.72 5.51 -6.32
N SER A 717 -16.16 4.81 -7.30
CA SER A 717 -16.92 4.20 -8.40
C SER A 717 -16.68 2.70 -8.44
N TYR A 718 -17.72 1.94 -8.80
CA TYR A 718 -17.70 0.48 -8.84
C TYR A 718 -18.17 0.00 -10.20
N LYS A 719 -17.44 -0.94 -10.81
CA LYS A 719 -17.79 -1.55 -12.09
C LYS A 719 -17.39 -3.02 -12.10
N GLU A 720 -18.32 -3.89 -12.48
CA GLU A 720 -18.03 -5.31 -12.67
C GLU A 720 -17.64 -5.58 -14.13
N THR A 721 -16.65 -6.44 -14.34
CA THR A 721 -16.25 -6.92 -15.68
C THR A 721 -16.98 -8.19 -16.08
N THR A 722 -16.84 -8.58 -17.35
CA THR A 722 -17.32 -9.88 -17.87
C THR A 722 -16.68 -11.09 -17.21
N GLU A 723 -15.48 -10.95 -16.64
CA GLU A 723 -14.77 -11.99 -15.89
C GLU A 723 -15.13 -11.99 -14.39
N ASN A 724 -16.16 -11.23 -14.01
CA ASN A 724 -16.61 -11.05 -12.63
C ASN A 724 -15.51 -10.45 -11.72
N ILE A 725 -14.68 -9.55 -12.25
CA ILE A 725 -13.71 -8.77 -11.49
C ILE A 725 -14.35 -7.43 -11.09
N LEU A 726 -14.25 -7.06 -9.81
CA LEU A 726 -14.76 -5.78 -9.32
C LEU A 726 -13.68 -4.69 -9.45
N GLN A 727 -13.93 -3.72 -10.32
CA GLN A 727 -13.13 -2.51 -10.47
C GLN A 727 -13.64 -1.42 -9.52
N ILE A 728 -12.75 -0.87 -8.72
CA ILE A 728 -13.02 0.17 -7.74
C ILE A 728 -12.12 1.36 -8.04
N GLU A 729 -12.69 2.49 -8.47
CA GLU A 729 -11.94 3.75 -8.50
C GLU A 729 -12.08 4.46 -7.15
N ILE A 730 -10.95 4.86 -6.58
CA ILE A 730 -10.89 5.65 -5.36
C ILE A 730 -10.10 6.94 -5.67
N PRO A 731 -10.60 8.13 -5.30
CA PRO A 731 -9.82 9.35 -5.43
C PRO A 731 -8.49 9.24 -4.67
N TYR A 732 -7.36 9.49 -5.33
CA TYR A 732 -6.01 9.42 -4.73
C TYR A 732 -5.89 10.24 -3.45
N SER A 733 -6.61 11.34 -3.41
CA SER A 733 -6.65 12.26 -2.29
C SER A 733 -7.22 11.62 -0.99
N LEU A 734 -7.94 10.48 -1.07
CA LEU A 734 -8.41 9.70 0.08
C LEU A 734 -7.37 8.67 0.58
N LEU A 735 -6.29 8.43 -0.15
CA LEU A 735 -5.31 7.37 0.17
C LEU A 735 -4.78 7.49 1.62
N SER A 736 -4.39 8.69 2.05
CA SER A 736 -3.95 8.96 3.42
C SER A 736 -4.99 8.55 4.48
N SER A 737 -6.28 8.73 4.17
CA SER A 737 -7.39 8.36 5.07
C SER A 737 -7.74 6.88 5.08
N LEU A 738 -7.33 6.13 4.04
CA LEU A 738 -7.42 4.66 3.99
C LEU A 738 -6.29 4.01 4.80
N ILE A 739 -5.10 4.62 4.74
CA ILE A 739 -3.91 4.12 5.43
C ILE A 739 -3.96 4.44 6.92
N THR A 740 -4.54 5.58 7.32
CA THR A 740 -4.64 5.94 8.74
C THR A 740 -5.77 5.20 9.45
N THR A 741 -5.41 4.12 10.14
CA THR A 741 -6.28 3.48 11.12
C THR A 741 -6.32 4.37 12.38
N ARG A 742 -7.51 4.79 12.82
CA ARG A 742 -7.69 5.45 14.12
C ARG A 742 -8.65 4.62 14.93
N GLU A 743 -8.26 4.24 16.14
CA GLU A 743 -9.13 3.56 17.10
C GLU A 743 -10.47 4.31 17.27
N GLY A 744 -11.58 3.57 17.29
CA GLY A 744 -12.93 4.11 17.50
C GLY A 744 -13.64 4.69 16.28
N LYS A 745 -13.10 4.55 15.06
CA LYS A 745 -13.82 4.90 13.81
C LYS A 745 -14.54 3.68 13.21
N LEU A 746 -15.66 3.94 12.53
CA LEU A 746 -16.39 2.95 11.72
C LEU A 746 -15.44 2.30 10.70
N PRO A 747 -15.60 0.99 10.38
CA PRO A 747 -14.87 0.30 9.32
C PRO A 747 -14.87 1.10 8.01
N LEU A 748 -13.80 0.99 7.20
CA LEU A 748 -13.67 1.77 5.96
C LEU A 748 -14.86 1.56 5.02
N ALA A 749 -15.35 0.33 4.88
CA ALA A 749 -16.53 0.01 4.08
C ALA A 749 -17.78 0.80 4.51
N GLU A 750 -18.02 0.94 5.82
CA GLU A 750 -19.12 1.75 6.37
C GLU A 750 -18.87 3.25 6.19
N ARG A 751 -17.65 3.69 6.50
CA ARG A 751 -17.22 5.10 6.41
C ARG A 751 -17.37 5.66 5.00
N TYR A 752 -17.05 4.88 3.97
CA TYR A 752 -17.18 5.26 2.56
C TYR A 752 -18.46 4.72 1.91
N ARG A 753 -19.40 4.15 2.70
CA ARG A 753 -20.71 3.68 2.24
C ARG A 753 -20.63 2.72 1.04
N VAL A 754 -19.74 1.74 1.12
CA VAL A 754 -19.63 0.68 0.10
C VAL A 754 -21.01 -0.01 -0.05
N PRO A 755 -21.54 -0.16 -1.27
CA PRO A 755 -22.81 -0.85 -1.51
C PRO A 755 -22.85 -2.26 -0.92
N ASP A 756 -23.95 -2.63 -0.27
CA ASP A 756 -24.09 -3.93 0.42
C ASP A 756 -23.81 -5.15 -0.46
N LYS A 757 -24.11 -5.07 -1.77
CA LYS A 757 -23.82 -6.17 -2.72
C LYS A 757 -22.33 -6.46 -2.92
N TYR A 758 -21.46 -5.51 -2.55
CA TYR A 758 -20.01 -5.65 -2.65
C TYR A 758 -19.37 -5.97 -1.30
N ARG A 759 -20.15 -6.10 -0.23
CA ARG A 759 -19.66 -6.56 1.07
C ARG A 759 -19.92 -8.04 1.18
N LEU A 760 -18.90 -8.81 1.52
CA LEU A 760 -19.05 -10.25 1.70
C LEU A 760 -19.74 -10.49 3.04
N LYS A 761 -20.97 -10.99 2.99
CA LYS A 761 -21.77 -11.38 4.17
C LYS A 761 -21.57 -12.87 4.47
N PRO A 762 -21.91 -13.33 5.70
CA PRO A 762 -21.94 -14.75 6.01
C PRO A 762 -22.93 -15.48 5.09
N GLU A 763 -22.60 -16.69 4.64
CA GLU A 763 -23.57 -17.54 3.94
C GLU A 763 -24.78 -17.78 4.85
N SER A 764 -25.94 -17.30 4.43
CA SER A 764 -27.21 -17.43 5.16
C SER A 764 -28.17 -18.26 4.32
N ASP A 765 -28.74 -19.31 4.93
CA ASP A 765 -29.90 -20.02 4.39
C ASP A 765 -31.02 -19.02 4.08
N GLU A 766 -31.49 -19.01 2.83
CA GLU A 766 -32.55 -18.13 2.37
C GLU A 766 -33.90 -18.43 3.06
N HIS A 767 -34.47 -17.43 3.72
CA HIS A 767 -35.92 -17.25 3.73
C HIS A 767 -36.29 -15.77 3.51
N PRO A 768 -37.15 -15.46 2.51
CA PRO A 768 -37.47 -14.09 2.14
C PRO A 768 -38.74 -13.55 2.81
N SER A 769 -38.77 -12.20 2.87
CA SER A 769 -39.92 -11.26 2.81
C SER A 769 -40.65 -10.90 4.13
N PRO A 770 -41.44 -9.79 4.19
CA PRO A 770 -41.60 -8.65 3.27
C PRO A 770 -41.54 -7.25 3.95
N SER A 771 -41.55 -6.22 3.09
CA SER A 771 -41.67 -4.78 3.35
C SER A 771 -43.06 -4.32 3.84
N ALA A 772 -43.12 -3.24 4.64
CA ALA A 772 -44.22 -2.27 4.62
C ALA A 772 -43.87 -0.93 5.31
N SER A 773 -44.26 0.14 4.63
CA SER A 773 -44.21 1.56 5.01
C SER A 773 -45.15 1.93 6.17
N GLY A 774 -44.88 3.03 6.88
CA GLY A 774 -45.90 3.69 7.72
C GLY A 774 -45.39 4.72 8.74
N VAL A 775 -45.62 6.00 8.42
CA VAL A 775 -45.41 7.25 9.19
C VAL A 775 -46.00 7.24 10.62
N GLN A 776 -45.33 7.87 11.61
CA GLN A 776 -45.92 8.96 12.43
C GLN A 776 -44.95 9.64 13.44
N VAL A 777 -45.26 10.92 13.63
CA VAL A 777 -44.62 11.98 14.42
C VAL A 777 -44.90 11.83 15.92
N THR A 778 -43.90 12.13 16.77
CA THR A 778 -44.10 12.68 18.13
C THR A 778 -42.87 13.46 18.63
N THR A 779 -43.05 14.75 18.92
CA THR A 779 -42.25 15.60 19.83
C THR A 779 -42.35 15.08 21.28
N PRO A 780 -41.40 15.32 22.23
CA PRO A 780 -41.06 16.65 22.85
C PRO A 780 -39.61 16.71 23.42
N PRO A 781 -39.26 17.57 24.40
CA PRO A 781 -39.36 19.03 24.51
C PRO A 781 -37.98 19.73 24.64
N ASP A 782 -38.02 21.06 24.57
CA ASP A 782 -36.95 22.03 24.84
C ASP A 782 -36.14 21.82 26.12
N THR A 783 -34.83 22.11 26.05
CA THR A 783 -34.13 22.90 27.07
C THR A 783 -32.84 23.50 26.51
N ARG A 784 -32.83 24.83 26.34
CA ARG A 784 -31.62 25.62 26.06
C ARG A 784 -30.85 25.88 27.37
N PRO A 785 -29.51 25.91 27.32
CA PRO A 785 -28.73 26.78 28.17
C PRO A 785 -28.22 27.99 27.35
N ASP A 786 -28.54 29.19 27.82
CA ASP A 786 -27.95 30.45 27.37
C ASP A 786 -26.43 30.46 27.63
N ILE A 787 -25.66 30.91 26.65
CA ILE A 787 -24.25 31.31 26.82
C ILE A 787 -24.13 32.80 26.41
N PRO A 788 -23.34 33.60 27.15
CA PRO A 788 -23.46 35.06 27.15
C PRO A 788 -22.83 35.71 25.92
N LYS A 789 -23.36 36.88 25.55
CA LYS A 789 -22.74 37.83 24.61
C LYS A 789 -21.31 38.20 25.04
N PRO A 790 -20.34 38.23 24.12
CA PRO A 790 -19.16 39.06 24.24
C PRO A 790 -19.23 40.27 23.30
N THR A 791 -18.86 41.40 23.89
CA THR A 791 -18.47 42.68 23.26
C THR A 791 -17.36 42.49 22.21
N PRO A 792 -17.27 43.33 21.17
CA PRO A 792 -16.36 43.10 20.04
C PRO A 792 -14.91 43.44 20.40
N GLU A 793 -14.07 42.41 20.49
CA GLU A 793 -12.61 42.52 20.36
C GLU A 793 -12.22 42.41 18.88
N VAL A 794 -11.21 43.18 18.46
CA VAL A 794 -10.67 43.13 17.10
C VAL A 794 -10.05 41.75 16.86
N SER A 795 -10.70 40.95 16.01
CA SER A 795 -10.29 39.58 15.66
C SER A 795 -9.02 39.59 14.81
N THR A 796 -8.06 38.73 15.16
CA THR A 796 -6.82 38.48 14.41
C THR A 796 -6.99 37.49 13.26
N VAL A 797 -8.22 36.98 13.03
CA VAL A 797 -8.54 35.97 12.01
C VAL A 797 -8.94 36.67 10.69
N PRO A 798 -8.41 36.27 9.52
CA PRO A 798 -8.78 36.86 8.24
C PRO A 798 -10.24 36.54 7.86
N LEU A 799 -10.84 37.36 6.98
CA LEU A 799 -12.20 37.18 6.49
C LEU A 799 -12.36 35.86 5.71
N GLN A 800 -13.16 34.94 6.24
CA GLN A 800 -13.46 33.64 5.65
C GLN A 800 -14.98 33.43 5.58
N VAL A 801 -15.47 32.81 4.49
CA VAL A 801 -16.87 32.42 4.31
C VAL A 801 -16.95 30.93 4.01
N LEU A 802 -17.79 30.18 4.73
CA LEU A 802 -17.96 28.74 4.51
C LEU A 802 -18.91 28.51 3.33
N PHE A 803 -18.36 28.10 2.19
CA PHE A 803 -19.17 27.74 1.02
C PHE A 803 -19.93 26.42 1.26
N GLY A 804 -19.30 25.48 1.95
CA GLY A 804 -19.89 24.15 2.17
C GLY A 804 -18.88 23.18 2.74
N HIS A 805 -19.19 21.89 2.65
CA HIS A 805 -18.29 20.82 3.03
C HIS A 805 -17.97 19.95 1.82
N ASP A 806 -16.72 19.49 1.72
CA ASP A 806 -16.32 18.45 0.77
C ASP A 806 -17.27 17.24 0.91
N ALA A 807 -17.84 16.78 -0.21
CA ALA A 807 -18.89 15.78 -0.20
C ALA A 807 -18.44 14.46 0.45
N THR A 808 -17.15 14.12 0.33
CA THR A 808 -16.59 12.83 0.74
C THR A 808 -15.93 12.92 2.11
N ARG A 809 -15.09 13.94 2.33
CA ARG A 809 -14.34 14.12 3.57
C ARG A 809 -15.13 14.82 4.68
N GLN A 810 -16.20 15.54 4.31
CA GLN A 810 -16.92 16.45 5.21
C GLN A 810 -16.00 17.57 5.78
N THR A 811 -14.90 17.89 5.10
CA THR A 811 -14.02 19.00 5.48
C THR A 811 -14.60 20.33 5.01
N PRO A 812 -14.50 21.41 5.81
CA PRO A 812 -15.06 22.70 5.43
C PRO A 812 -14.28 23.33 4.26
N LEU A 813 -15.00 23.86 3.28
CA LEU A 813 -14.46 24.59 2.14
C LEU A 813 -14.74 26.09 2.32
N PHE A 814 -13.67 26.86 2.52
CA PHE A 814 -13.74 28.29 2.78
C PHE A 814 -13.36 29.12 1.55
N TRP A 815 -14.09 30.22 1.36
CA TRP A 815 -13.74 31.30 0.45
C TRP A 815 -13.12 32.46 1.23
N GLU A 816 -11.96 32.93 0.76
CA GLU A 816 -11.15 33.96 1.43
C GLU A 816 -11.00 35.21 0.54
N PRO A 817 -12.05 36.04 0.42
CA PRO A 817 -12.06 37.13 -0.56
C PRO A 817 -10.96 38.19 -0.35
N THR A 818 -10.41 38.34 0.85
CA THR A 818 -9.35 39.32 1.09
C THR A 818 -7.95 38.76 0.84
N ASN A 819 -7.79 37.44 0.68
CA ASN A 819 -6.49 36.78 0.55
C ASN A 819 -5.95 36.82 -0.89
N THR A 820 -4.95 37.65 -1.15
CA THR A 820 -4.40 37.86 -2.49
C THR A 820 -3.43 36.77 -2.95
N THR A 821 -2.97 35.88 -2.06
CA THR A 821 -2.14 34.70 -2.44
C THR A 821 -2.98 33.56 -3.00
N LYS A 822 -4.19 33.36 -2.47
CA LYS A 822 -5.14 32.32 -2.92
C LYS A 822 -6.07 32.79 -4.05
N PHE A 823 -6.44 34.07 -4.06
CA PHE A 823 -7.39 34.62 -5.02
C PHE A 823 -6.82 35.86 -5.69
N MET A 824 -6.55 35.78 -7.01
CA MET A 824 -6.08 36.93 -7.78
C MET A 824 -7.17 38.01 -7.93
N ASN A 825 -8.45 37.65 -7.87
CA ASN A 825 -9.57 38.59 -7.75
C ASN A 825 -10.72 37.95 -6.95
N THR A 826 -11.69 38.76 -6.51
CA THR A 826 -12.85 38.31 -5.72
C THR A 826 -14.10 38.02 -6.56
N ASN A 827 -13.95 37.97 -7.88
CA ASN A 827 -15.06 37.74 -8.78
C ASN A 827 -15.49 36.27 -8.72
N THR A 828 -16.77 36.04 -8.43
CA THR A 828 -17.34 34.70 -8.25
C THR A 828 -18.47 34.45 -9.24
N GLY A 829 -18.40 33.33 -9.95
CA GLY A 829 -19.44 32.87 -10.87
C GLY A 829 -20.22 31.72 -10.27
N ILE A 830 -21.56 31.82 -10.28
CA ILE A 830 -22.45 30.77 -9.78
C ILE A 830 -23.36 30.33 -10.93
N ILE A 831 -23.30 29.04 -11.28
CA ILE A 831 -24.08 28.47 -12.38
C ILE A 831 -24.95 27.33 -11.86
N GLY A 832 -26.19 27.24 -12.36
CA GLY A 832 -27.08 26.12 -12.08
C GLY A 832 -28.46 26.30 -12.69
N THR A 833 -29.06 25.21 -13.16
CA THR A 833 -30.45 25.20 -13.64
C THR A 833 -31.44 25.44 -12.50
N MET A 834 -32.69 25.72 -12.85
CA MET A 834 -33.74 26.01 -11.87
C MET A 834 -33.91 24.87 -10.85
N GLY A 835 -34.01 25.24 -9.57
CA GLY A 835 -34.29 24.29 -8.48
C GLY A 835 -33.07 23.53 -7.92
N THR A 836 -31.85 23.81 -8.41
CA THR A 836 -30.62 23.11 -7.99
C THR A 836 -30.05 23.54 -6.64
N GLY A 837 -30.43 24.72 -6.13
CA GLY A 837 -29.94 25.25 -4.85
C GLY A 837 -29.20 26.59 -4.92
N LYS A 838 -28.92 27.08 -6.13
CA LYS A 838 -28.20 28.34 -6.43
C LYS A 838 -28.59 29.52 -5.53
N THR A 839 -29.85 29.94 -5.54
CA THR A 839 -30.34 31.09 -4.76
C THR A 839 -30.10 30.90 -3.25
N GLN A 840 -30.24 29.68 -2.74
CA GLN A 840 -30.05 29.36 -1.32
C GLN A 840 -28.58 29.38 -0.91
N PHE A 841 -27.69 28.95 -1.80
CA PHE A 841 -26.25 29.12 -1.64
C PHE A 841 -25.85 30.61 -1.69
N THR A 842 -26.35 31.38 -2.66
CA THR A 842 -26.02 32.81 -2.79
C THR A 842 -26.48 33.62 -1.57
N LYS A 843 -27.69 33.37 -1.05
CA LYS A 843 -28.16 34.00 0.19
C LYS A 843 -27.28 33.66 1.39
N SER A 844 -26.82 32.41 1.48
CA SER A 844 -25.90 31.95 2.53
C SER A 844 -24.57 32.69 2.46
N LEU A 845 -23.97 32.76 1.26
CA LEU A 845 -22.74 33.48 0.99
C LEU A 845 -22.81 34.93 1.44
N VAL A 846 -23.85 35.65 1.03
CA VAL A 846 -24.06 37.07 1.41
C VAL A 846 -24.22 37.22 2.92
N THR A 847 -25.04 36.37 3.55
CA THR A 847 -25.30 36.42 4.99
C THR A 847 -24.03 36.20 5.80
N GLN A 848 -23.23 35.21 5.43
CA GLN A 848 -21.95 34.94 6.07
C GLN A 848 -20.93 36.06 5.87
N LEU A 849 -20.86 36.63 4.67
CA LEU A 849 -19.98 37.77 4.38
C LEU A 849 -20.29 38.97 5.28
N MET A 850 -21.57 39.27 5.50
CA MET A 850 -22.00 40.35 6.39
C MET A 850 -21.78 40.03 7.87
N ARG A 851 -22.02 38.79 8.31
CA ARG A 851 -21.76 38.35 9.69
C ARG A 851 -20.27 38.38 10.03
N ASN A 852 -19.41 38.06 9.06
CA ASN A 852 -17.96 37.96 9.27
C ASN A 852 -17.20 39.24 8.92
N GLN A 853 -17.89 40.33 8.54
CA GLN A 853 -17.25 41.57 8.07
C GLN A 853 -16.29 42.23 9.07
N SER A 854 -16.40 41.94 10.38
CA SER A 854 -15.44 42.39 11.39
C SER A 854 -14.03 41.83 11.19
N CYS A 855 -13.90 40.70 10.48
CA CYS A 855 -12.64 40.07 10.10
C CYS A 855 -12.06 40.64 8.79
N ASN A 856 -12.70 41.65 8.20
CA ASN A 856 -12.12 42.39 7.08
C ASN A 856 -10.89 43.20 7.55
N VAL A 857 -10.02 43.58 6.62
CA VAL A 857 -8.81 44.36 6.95
C VAL A 857 -9.21 45.69 7.58
N ASP A 858 -8.66 45.98 8.77
CA ASP A 858 -9.02 47.10 9.66
C ASP A 858 -10.49 47.11 10.14
N GLY A 859 -11.18 45.97 10.10
CA GLY A 859 -12.58 45.85 10.53
C GLY A 859 -13.55 46.70 9.70
N LYS A 860 -13.17 47.07 8.47
CA LYS A 860 -13.96 47.96 7.62
C LYS A 860 -15.28 47.30 7.20
N SER A 861 -16.39 48.04 7.31
CA SER A 861 -17.70 47.59 6.84
C SER A 861 -17.71 47.33 5.33
N ILE A 862 -18.41 46.28 4.93
CA ILE A 862 -18.54 45.87 3.52
C ILE A 862 -19.93 46.30 3.03
N GLY A 863 -19.99 47.05 1.94
CA GLY A 863 -21.26 47.36 1.28
C GLY A 863 -21.55 46.38 0.15
N LEU A 864 -22.77 45.86 0.04
CA LEU A 864 -23.18 44.94 -1.02
C LEU A 864 -24.41 45.50 -1.75
N LEU A 865 -24.29 45.70 -3.06
CA LEU A 865 -25.41 46.08 -3.93
C LEU A 865 -25.96 44.85 -4.66
N ILE A 866 -27.23 44.53 -4.44
CA ILE A 866 -27.92 43.39 -5.04
C ILE A 866 -28.96 43.91 -6.04
N PHE A 867 -28.88 43.44 -7.29
CA PHE A 867 -29.91 43.63 -8.30
C PHE A 867 -30.79 42.38 -8.38
N ASP A 868 -32.03 42.49 -7.91
CA ASP A 868 -32.93 41.35 -7.73
C ASP A 868 -34.03 41.33 -8.81
N TYR A 869 -33.87 40.47 -9.81
CA TYR A 869 -34.81 40.33 -10.94
C TYR A 869 -36.08 39.56 -10.61
N LYS A 870 -36.05 38.70 -9.58
CA LYS A 870 -37.13 37.74 -9.27
C LYS A 870 -37.75 37.93 -7.89
N SER A 871 -37.36 38.99 -7.18
CA SER A 871 -37.77 39.23 -5.79
C SER A 871 -37.33 38.10 -4.86
N ASP A 872 -36.18 37.47 -5.15
CA ASP A 872 -35.63 36.39 -4.32
C ASP A 872 -34.96 36.93 -3.05
N TYR A 873 -34.47 38.17 -3.01
CA TYR A 873 -33.67 38.75 -1.92
C TYR A 873 -34.43 39.80 -1.07
N VAL A 874 -35.75 39.84 -1.21
CA VAL A 874 -36.63 40.79 -0.48
C VAL A 874 -37.44 40.14 0.62
N ASP A 875 -37.24 38.85 0.89
CA ASP A 875 -37.93 38.16 1.98
C ASP A 875 -37.44 38.63 3.36
N GLU A 876 -38.34 38.62 4.35
CA GLU A 876 -38.04 39.12 5.70
C GLU A 876 -36.91 38.36 6.38
N ALA A 877 -36.78 37.05 6.14
CA ALA A 877 -35.74 36.24 6.77
C ALA A 877 -34.35 36.68 6.30
N PHE A 878 -34.18 36.90 4.99
CA PHE A 878 -32.93 37.39 4.41
C PHE A 878 -32.61 38.84 4.84
N LEU A 879 -33.58 39.75 4.76
CA LEU A 879 -33.38 41.15 5.14
C LEU A 879 -33.00 41.27 6.63
N LYS A 880 -33.66 40.51 7.50
CA LYS A 880 -33.34 40.48 8.94
C LYS A 880 -31.97 39.86 9.22
N ALA A 881 -31.60 38.80 8.51
CA ALA A 881 -30.31 38.12 8.70
C ALA A 881 -29.11 38.96 8.24
N THR A 882 -29.31 39.86 7.27
CA THR A 882 -28.26 40.69 6.66
C THR A 882 -28.31 42.16 7.09
N GLY A 883 -29.39 42.62 7.72
CA GLY A 883 -29.64 44.05 7.96
C GLY A 883 -29.90 44.84 6.67
N GLY A 884 -30.41 44.16 5.64
CA GLY A 884 -30.53 44.72 4.30
C GLY A 884 -31.62 45.78 4.15
N LYS A 885 -31.37 46.77 3.29
CA LYS A 885 -32.31 47.83 2.91
C LYS A 885 -32.88 47.52 1.52
N LYS A 886 -34.22 47.48 1.41
CA LYS A 886 -34.94 47.25 0.16
C LYS A 886 -35.30 48.58 -0.51
N TYR A 887 -35.03 48.69 -1.81
CA TYR A 887 -35.48 49.76 -2.68
C TYR A 887 -36.24 49.18 -3.88
N GLN A 888 -37.29 49.88 -4.32
CA GLN A 888 -38.01 49.56 -5.55
C GLN A 888 -37.58 50.54 -6.65
N LEU A 889 -37.93 50.24 -7.91
CA LEU A 889 -37.70 51.13 -9.05
C LEU A 889 -38.64 52.35 -9.05
N SER A 890 -38.64 53.09 -7.96
CA SER A 890 -39.38 54.33 -7.77
C SER A 890 -38.61 55.20 -6.77
N LEU A 891 -38.31 56.43 -7.17
CA LEU A 891 -37.60 57.43 -6.36
C LEU A 891 -36.29 56.91 -5.77
N LEU A 892 -35.46 56.26 -6.59
CA LEU A 892 -34.13 55.84 -6.18
C LEU A 892 -33.31 57.07 -5.75
N PRO A 893 -32.71 57.08 -4.54
CA PRO A 893 -32.19 58.29 -3.89
C PRO A 893 -30.79 58.67 -4.39
N TYR A 894 -30.56 58.61 -5.70
CA TYR A 894 -29.32 59.03 -6.35
C TYR A 894 -29.60 59.49 -7.78
N ASN A 895 -28.73 60.38 -8.28
CA ASN A 895 -28.86 60.93 -9.62
C ASN A 895 -27.76 60.38 -10.56
N PRO A 896 -28.12 59.69 -11.65
CA PRO A 896 -27.17 59.20 -12.67
C PRO A 896 -26.36 60.31 -13.36
N LEU A 897 -26.83 61.55 -13.37
CA LEU A 897 -26.15 62.72 -13.94
C LEU A 897 -25.24 63.44 -12.94
N SER A 898 -25.07 62.92 -11.73
CA SER A 898 -24.13 63.50 -10.77
C SER A 898 -22.67 63.37 -11.24
N LEU A 899 -21.89 64.42 -11.01
CA LEU A 899 -20.52 64.53 -11.50
C LEU A 899 -19.50 64.02 -10.48
N PHE A 900 -18.86 62.88 -10.79
CA PHE A 900 -17.81 62.28 -9.97
C PHE A 900 -16.53 62.12 -10.79
N GLY A 901 -15.63 63.11 -10.75
CA GLY A 901 -14.38 63.05 -11.49
C GLY A 901 -13.56 64.32 -11.34
N ASP A 902 -12.29 64.25 -11.71
CA ASP A 902 -11.45 65.44 -11.93
C ASP A 902 -10.97 65.51 -13.40
N MET A 903 -11.51 64.62 -14.24
CA MET A 903 -11.22 64.54 -15.68
C MET A 903 -11.61 65.86 -16.35
N PRO A 904 -10.74 66.51 -17.13
CA PRO A 904 -11.12 67.69 -17.91
C PRO A 904 -12.40 67.43 -18.71
N MET A 905 -13.32 68.39 -18.77
CA MET A 905 -14.61 68.25 -19.47
C MET A 905 -15.56 67.19 -18.89
N LEU A 906 -15.49 66.89 -17.58
CA LEU A 906 -16.31 65.86 -16.92
C LEU A 906 -17.81 65.93 -17.24
N PRO A 907 -18.50 67.10 -17.21
CA PRO A 907 -19.93 67.15 -17.55
C PRO A 907 -20.25 66.57 -18.93
N ARG A 908 -19.36 66.83 -19.90
CA ARG A 908 -19.49 66.30 -21.27
C ARG A 908 -19.21 64.80 -21.33
N HIS A 909 -18.21 64.31 -20.59
CA HIS A 909 -17.94 62.88 -20.50
C HIS A 909 -19.11 62.12 -19.86
N THR A 910 -19.69 62.64 -18.78
CA THR A 910 -20.89 62.08 -18.13
C THR A 910 -22.08 62.07 -19.08
N ALA A 911 -22.34 63.17 -19.81
CA ALA A 911 -23.42 63.23 -20.79
C ALA A 911 -23.25 62.22 -21.95
N ILE A 912 -22.01 62.05 -22.44
CA ILE A 912 -21.69 61.07 -23.48
C ILE A 912 -21.90 59.65 -22.96
N ALA A 913 -21.37 59.32 -21.77
CA ALA A 913 -21.52 58.00 -21.17
C ALA A 913 -23.00 57.65 -20.93
N PHE A 914 -23.77 58.59 -20.39
CA PHE A 914 -25.21 58.43 -20.20
C PHE A 914 -25.93 58.17 -21.54
N SER A 915 -25.60 58.95 -22.58
CA SER A 915 -26.17 58.80 -23.92
C SER A 915 -25.76 57.48 -24.60
N GLU A 916 -24.55 56.98 -24.36
CA GLU A 916 -24.11 55.66 -24.83
C GLU A 916 -24.90 54.53 -24.17
N THR A 917 -25.10 54.60 -22.85
CA THR A 917 -25.87 53.60 -22.09
C THR A 917 -27.34 53.59 -22.50
N MET A 918 -27.96 54.77 -22.63
CA MET A 918 -29.30 54.94 -23.21
C MET A 918 -29.37 54.41 -24.64
N GLY A 919 -28.33 54.68 -25.43
CA GLY A 919 -28.20 54.24 -26.81
C GLY A 919 -28.17 52.73 -26.97
N LYS A 920 -27.49 52.01 -26.07
CA LYS A 920 -27.48 50.54 -26.05
C LYS A 920 -28.82 49.97 -25.60
N ALA A 921 -29.43 50.53 -24.56
CA ALA A 921 -30.68 50.00 -24.01
C ALA A 921 -31.90 50.22 -24.94
N TYR A 922 -31.98 51.35 -25.64
CA TYR A 922 -33.11 51.73 -26.51
C TYR A 922 -32.76 51.78 -28.01
N ASN A 923 -31.60 51.25 -28.41
CA ASN A 923 -31.12 51.25 -29.79
C ASN A 923 -31.11 52.65 -30.47
N LEU A 924 -30.64 53.68 -29.75
CA LEU A 924 -30.67 55.06 -30.25
C LEU A 924 -29.64 55.29 -31.37
N GLY A 925 -30.09 55.89 -32.47
CA GLY A 925 -29.24 56.28 -33.59
C GLY A 925 -28.26 57.40 -33.22
N VAL A 926 -27.25 57.64 -34.07
CA VAL A 926 -26.21 58.66 -33.82
C VAL A 926 -26.80 60.06 -33.62
N LYS A 927 -27.83 60.44 -34.39
CA LYS A 927 -28.50 61.74 -34.27
C LYS A 927 -29.21 61.89 -32.91
N GLN A 928 -29.93 60.86 -32.48
CA GLN A 928 -30.65 60.85 -31.19
C GLN A 928 -29.67 60.91 -30.02
N ARG A 929 -28.57 60.15 -30.07
CA ARG A 929 -27.52 60.20 -29.05
C ARG A 929 -26.89 61.57 -28.92
N MET A 930 -26.57 62.22 -30.04
CA MET A 930 -26.03 63.59 -30.02
C MET A 930 -27.05 64.60 -29.49
N LYS A 931 -28.34 64.45 -29.85
CA LYS A 931 -29.44 65.28 -29.32
C LYS A 931 -29.54 65.16 -27.80
N LEU A 932 -29.48 63.94 -27.26
CA LEU A 932 -29.50 63.68 -25.81
C LEU A 932 -28.29 64.30 -25.10
N VAL A 933 -27.09 64.20 -25.68
CA VAL A 933 -25.90 64.87 -25.11
C VAL A 933 -26.10 66.38 -25.05
N THR A 934 -26.56 67.00 -26.13
CA THR A 934 -26.82 68.45 -26.15
C THR A 934 -27.84 68.86 -25.08
N LEU A 935 -28.93 68.12 -24.95
CA LEU A 935 -29.96 68.38 -23.93
C LEU A 935 -29.42 68.31 -22.50
N ILE A 936 -28.64 67.29 -22.19
CA ILE A 936 -28.01 67.15 -20.88
C ILE A 936 -27.04 68.32 -20.63
N MET A 937 -26.27 68.73 -21.64
CA MET A 937 -25.35 69.86 -21.52
C MET A 937 -26.07 71.20 -21.30
N GLU A 938 -27.20 71.42 -21.96
CA GLU A 938 -28.05 72.59 -21.71
C GLU A 938 -28.60 72.58 -20.28
N CYS A 939 -29.00 71.42 -19.76
CA CYS A 939 -29.46 71.30 -18.37
C CYS A 939 -28.33 71.57 -17.37
N TYR A 940 -27.10 71.12 -17.64
CA TYR A 940 -25.94 71.48 -16.82
C TYR A 940 -25.67 72.98 -16.84
N GLU A 941 -25.76 73.63 -18.00
CA GLU A 941 -25.56 75.07 -18.13
C GLU A 941 -26.63 75.87 -17.33
N LEU A 942 -27.89 75.45 -17.39
CA LEU A 942 -28.99 76.02 -16.59
C LEU A 942 -28.79 75.81 -15.09
N ALA A 943 -28.22 74.68 -14.67
CA ALA A 943 -27.81 74.42 -13.30
C ALA A 943 -26.53 75.20 -12.90
N GLY A 944 -25.96 76.00 -13.80
CA GLY A 944 -24.75 76.78 -13.60
C GLY A 944 -23.48 75.93 -13.57
N ILE A 945 -23.47 74.74 -14.15
CA ILE A 945 -22.31 73.85 -14.23
C ILE A 945 -21.61 74.08 -15.57
N VAL A 946 -20.38 74.60 -15.52
CA VAL A 946 -19.61 74.97 -16.72
C VAL A 946 -18.52 73.91 -17.00
N PRO A 947 -18.45 73.34 -18.23
CA PRO A 947 -17.54 72.23 -18.52
C PRO A 947 -16.04 72.51 -18.38
N HIS A 948 -15.63 73.78 -18.51
CA HIS A 948 -14.22 74.19 -18.39
C HIS A 948 -13.86 74.69 -16.98
N ASP A 949 -14.84 74.89 -16.10
CA ASP A 949 -14.62 75.40 -14.74
C ASP A 949 -14.97 74.33 -13.70
N ARG A 950 -13.93 73.69 -13.16
CA ARG A 950 -14.04 72.62 -12.16
C ARG A 950 -14.70 73.08 -10.85
N SER A 951 -14.60 74.36 -10.50
CA SER A 951 -15.18 74.86 -9.24
C SER A 951 -16.71 74.80 -9.24
N THR A 952 -17.33 74.78 -10.43
CA THR A 952 -18.78 74.71 -10.60
C THR A 952 -19.34 73.29 -10.51
N TRP A 953 -18.52 72.24 -10.57
CA TRP A 953 -18.99 70.85 -10.66
C TRP A 953 -19.56 70.29 -9.35
N ASN A 954 -19.34 70.98 -8.24
CA ASN A 954 -19.94 70.66 -6.94
C ASN A 954 -21.36 71.21 -6.77
N ARG A 955 -21.89 71.95 -7.76
CA ARG A 955 -23.29 72.40 -7.78
C ARG A 955 -24.22 71.21 -7.99
N VAL A 956 -25.49 71.40 -7.63
CA VAL A 956 -26.54 70.40 -7.81
C VAL A 956 -26.66 70.07 -9.31
N ALA A 957 -26.46 68.80 -9.65
CA ALA A 957 -26.58 68.32 -11.02
C ALA A 957 -28.06 68.24 -11.45
N PRO A 958 -28.39 68.49 -12.73
CA PRO A 958 -29.74 68.34 -13.25
C PRO A 958 -30.25 66.92 -13.09
N THR A 959 -31.55 66.77 -12.90
CA THR A 959 -32.26 65.49 -12.77
C THR A 959 -32.73 64.97 -14.14
N ILE A 960 -33.19 63.73 -14.18
CA ILE A 960 -33.80 63.17 -15.39
C ILE A 960 -35.09 63.93 -15.77
N GLU A 961 -35.82 64.42 -14.77
CA GLU A 961 -37.01 65.24 -14.99
C GLU A 961 -36.65 66.57 -15.67
N ASP A 962 -35.54 67.21 -15.28
CA ASP A 962 -35.07 68.44 -15.94
C ASP A 962 -34.75 68.21 -17.43
N VAL A 963 -34.11 67.08 -17.75
CA VAL A 963 -33.81 66.69 -19.13
C VAL A 963 -35.09 66.40 -19.91
N TRP A 964 -36.08 65.77 -19.28
CA TRP A 964 -37.39 65.52 -19.87
C TRP A 964 -38.17 66.81 -20.16
N GLN A 965 -38.26 67.71 -19.20
CA GLN A 965 -38.88 69.02 -19.38
C GLN A 965 -38.17 69.83 -20.47
N ARG A 966 -36.84 69.76 -20.53
CA ARG A 966 -36.06 70.40 -21.59
C ARG A 966 -36.31 69.77 -22.97
N TYR A 967 -36.53 68.46 -23.05
CA TYR A 967 -36.91 67.76 -24.27
C TYR A 967 -38.29 68.24 -24.77
N LEU A 968 -39.27 68.38 -23.88
CA LEU A 968 -40.62 68.84 -24.20
C LEU A 968 -40.70 70.33 -24.59
N ALA A 969 -39.79 71.16 -24.06
CA ALA A 969 -39.73 72.60 -24.36
C ALA A 969 -39.17 72.94 -25.75
N GLN A 970 -38.84 71.95 -26.58
CA GLN A 970 -38.36 72.16 -27.95
C GLN A 970 -39.50 72.59 -28.89
N GLU A 971 -39.21 73.42 -29.90
CA GLU A 971 -40.21 73.86 -30.91
C GLU A 971 -40.88 72.68 -31.64
N LYS A 972 -40.17 71.55 -31.77
CA LYS A 972 -40.69 70.31 -32.35
C LYS A 972 -40.20 69.10 -31.56
N VAL A 973 -41.14 68.40 -30.95
CA VAL A 973 -40.90 67.14 -30.23
C VAL A 973 -41.15 65.97 -31.18
N GLU A 974 -40.12 65.14 -31.41
CA GLU A 974 -40.24 63.91 -32.21
C GLU A 974 -40.57 62.74 -31.27
N GLU A 975 -41.64 61.99 -31.58
CA GLU A 975 -42.06 60.77 -30.87
C GLU A 975 -41.28 59.56 -31.39
N ASP A 976 -39.97 59.55 -31.16
CA ASP A 976 -39.05 58.49 -31.58
C ASP A 976 -38.59 57.62 -30.40
N SER A 977 -37.59 56.75 -30.61
CA SER A 977 -37.04 55.92 -29.54
C SER A 977 -36.41 56.71 -28.38
N LEU A 978 -35.94 57.94 -28.62
CA LEU A 978 -35.43 58.82 -27.55
C LEU A 978 -36.57 59.38 -26.70
N TYR A 979 -37.69 59.76 -27.32
CA TYR A 979 -38.92 60.11 -26.60
C TYR A 979 -39.37 58.95 -25.71
N ALA A 980 -39.48 57.73 -26.25
CA ALA A 980 -39.91 56.57 -25.47
C ALA A 980 -38.98 56.29 -24.27
N ALA A 981 -37.66 56.43 -24.46
CA ALA A 981 -36.68 56.19 -23.41
C ALA A 981 -36.78 57.22 -22.26
N LEU A 982 -36.88 58.51 -22.59
CA LEU A 982 -37.04 59.58 -21.61
C LEU A 982 -38.42 59.56 -20.95
N TYR A 983 -39.47 59.29 -21.73
CA TYR A 983 -40.84 59.14 -21.25
C TYR A 983 -40.95 58.04 -20.20
N ASN A 984 -40.36 56.86 -20.44
CA ASN A 984 -40.36 55.77 -19.46
C ASN A 984 -39.57 56.15 -18.20
N LEU A 985 -38.34 56.66 -18.34
CA LEU A 985 -37.51 57.02 -17.20
C LEU A 985 -38.14 58.10 -16.30
N ALA A 986 -38.66 59.17 -16.90
CA ALA A 986 -39.29 60.29 -16.19
C ALA A 986 -40.71 59.91 -15.70
N GLY A 987 -41.51 59.27 -16.56
CA GLY A 987 -42.90 58.89 -16.25
C GLY A 987 -43.02 57.88 -15.12
N PHE A 988 -42.10 56.92 -15.01
CA PHE A 988 -42.04 56.00 -13.86
C PHE A 988 -41.35 56.59 -12.62
N GLN A 989 -40.80 57.81 -12.71
CA GLN A 989 -40.04 58.47 -11.64
C GLN A 989 -39.02 57.51 -10.99
N ILE A 990 -38.22 56.86 -11.84
CA ILE A 990 -37.31 55.80 -11.42
C ILE A 990 -36.27 56.34 -10.43
N PHE A 991 -35.73 57.54 -10.71
CA PHE A 991 -34.77 58.24 -9.87
C PHE A 991 -35.47 59.40 -9.15
N GLU A 992 -34.99 59.73 -7.96
CA GLU A 992 -35.48 60.87 -7.17
C GLU A 992 -35.38 62.17 -7.98
N THR A 993 -36.38 63.03 -7.83
CA THR A 993 -36.47 64.33 -8.53
C THR A 993 -36.11 65.50 -7.61
N ASP A 994 -36.16 65.29 -6.29
CA ASP A 994 -35.82 66.28 -5.28
C ASP A 994 -34.35 66.16 -4.84
N PRO A 995 -33.48 67.16 -5.16
CA PRO A 995 -32.07 67.11 -4.80
C PRO A 995 -31.78 66.95 -3.31
N GLU A 996 -32.67 67.40 -2.40
CA GLU A 996 -32.46 67.29 -0.95
C GLU A 996 -32.56 65.85 -0.43
N LYS A 997 -33.23 64.97 -1.19
CA LYS A 997 -33.39 63.55 -0.85
C LYS A 997 -32.35 62.65 -1.52
N MET A 998 -31.47 63.22 -2.34
CA MET A 998 -30.44 62.48 -3.06
C MET A 998 -29.17 62.30 -2.21
N THR A 999 -28.55 61.13 -2.32
CA THR A 999 -27.24 60.81 -1.74
C THR A 999 -26.33 60.17 -2.78
N SER A 1000 -25.06 59.97 -2.44
CA SER A 1000 -24.14 59.22 -3.30
C SER A 1000 -24.50 57.73 -3.25
N LEU A 1001 -24.44 57.05 -4.40
CA LEU A 1001 -24.66 55.60 -4.49
C LEU A 1001 -23.71 54.82 -3.56
N TYR A 1002 -22.45 55.25 -3.41
CA TYR A 1002 -21.48 54.60 -2.53
C TYR A 1002 -21.84 54.70 -1.04
N ASP A 1003 -22.44 55.82 -0.62
CA ASP A 1003 -22.94 56.01 0.75
C ASP A 1003 -24.28 55.30 0.97
N LEU A 1004 -25.11 55.21 -0.07
CA LEU A 1004 -26.34 54.43 -0.04
C LEU A 1004 -26.05 52.95 0.23
N VAL A 1005 -25.01 52.40 -0.41
CA VAL A 1005 -24.59 51.00 -0.30
C VAL A 1005 -23.82 50.76 1.01
N ASP A 1006 -24.38 51.13 2.15
CA ASP A 1006 -23.85 50.83 3.48
C ASP A 1006 -24.57 49.61 4.07
N GLY A 1007 -23.85 48.50 4.21
CA GLY A 1007 -24.42 47.16 4.41
C GLY A 1007 -25.02 46.59 3.11
N VAL A 1008 -26.05 45.75 3.23
CA VAL A 1008 -26.73 45.14 2.08
C VAL A 1008 -27.82 46.09 1.56
N THR A 1009 -27.75 46.44 0.28
CA THR A 1009 -28.76 47.24 -0.43
C THR A 1009 -29.32 46.41 -1.57
N VAL A 1010 -30.63 46.17 -1.55
CA VAL A 1010 -31.33 45.36 -2.56
C VAL A 1010 -32.20 46.28 -3.41
N ILE A 1011 -31.96 46.31 -4.71
CA ILE A 1011 -32.83 46.97 -5.70
C ILE A 1011 -33.71 45.89 -6.33
N GLU A 1012 -34.99 45.91 -5.99
CA GLU A 1012 -36.01 45.02 -6.56
C GLU A 1012 -36.40 45.51 -7.95
N LEU A 1013 -36.09 44.71 -8.97
CA LEU A 1013 -36.34 45.02 -10.38
C LEU A 1013 -37.62 44.36 -10.91
N ALA A 1014 -38.21 43.44 -10.14
CA ALA A 1014 -39.39 42.69 -10.55
C ALA A 1014 -40.58 43.62 -10.87
N GLY A 1015 -41.36 43.26 -11.90
CA GLY A 1015 -42.57 44.01 -12.29
C GLY A 1015 -42.37 45.08 -13.37
N TYR A 1016 -41.14 45.31 -13.85
CA TYR A 1016 -40.82 46.26 -14.93
C TYR A 1016 -40.36 45.53 -16.20
N SER A 1017 -40.42 46.19 -17.36
CA SER A 1017 -39.92 45.60 -18.62
C SER A 1017 -38.40 45.39 -18.57
N SER A 1018 -37.91 44.38 -19.28
CA SER A 1018 -36.46 44.07 -19.33
C SER A 1018 -35.61 45.24 -19.81
N GLU A 1019 -36.16 46.12 -20.66
CA GLU A 1019 -35.48 47.32 -21.14
C GLU A 1019 -35.24 48.31 -20.00
N ILE A 1020 -36.25 48.55 -19.15
CA ILE A 1020 -36.14 49.42 -17.97
C ILE A 1020 -35.19 48.80 -16.95
N GLN A 1021 -35.33 47.50 -16.66
CA GLN A 1021 -34.45 46.79 -15.72
C GLN A 1021 -32.98 46.91 -16.13
N ASN A 1022 -32.66 46.55 -17.38
CA ASN A 1022 -31.31 46.61 -17.91
C ASN A 1022 -30.75 48.03 -17.92
N LEU A 1023 -31.58 49.03 -18.28
CA LEU A 1023 -31.18 50.43 -18.29
C LEU A 1023 -30.83 50.92 -16.87
N VAL A 1024 -31.67 50.65 -15.88
CA VAL A 1024 -31.43 51.09 -14.50
C VAL A 1024 -30.17 50.44 -13.95
N VAL A 1025 -29.99 49.13 -14.15
CA VAL A 1025 -28.78 48.41 -13.74
C VAL A 1025 -27.54 49.02 -14.40
N ALA A 1026 -27.59 49.30 -15.71
CA ALA A 1026 -26.47 49.89 -16.43
C ALA A 1026 -26.11 51.29 -15.93
N LEU A 1027 -27.10 52.18 -15.80
CA LEU A 1027 -26.89 53.55 -15.28
C LEU A 1027 -26.35 53.54 -13.84
N THR A 1028 -26.85 52.61 -13.01
CA THR A 1028 -26.40 52.44 -11.63
C THR A 1028 -24.95 51.95 -11.59
N LEU A 1029 -24.57 51.01 -12.46
CA LEU A 1029 -23.20 50.52 -12.55
C LEU A 1029 -22.23 51.55 -13.14
N ASP A 1030 -22.67 52.37 -14.10
CA ASP A 1030 -21.89 53.51 -14.61
C ASP A 1030 -21.57 54.49 -13.48
N LEU A 1031 -22.60 54.84 -12.68
CA LEU A 1031 -22.46 55.71 -11.52
C LEU A 1031 -21.56 55.08 -10.44
N PHE A 1032 -21.76 53.79 -10.17
CA PHE A 1032 -20.95 53.01 -9.23
C PHE A 1032 -19.48 53.04 -9.66
N TYR A 1033 -19.20 52.77 -10.94
CA TYR A 1033 -17.84 52.78 -11.47
C TYR A 1033 -17.18 54.17 -11.38
N ALA A 1034 -17.91 55.24 -11.70
CA ALA A 1034 -17.39 56.61 -11.58
C ALA A 1034 -17.04 56.96 -10.12
N GLN A 1035 -17.88 56.57 -9.16
CA GLN A 1035 -17.63 56.78 -7.73
C GLN A 1035 -16.51 55.89 -7.19
N MET A 1036 -16.37 54.66 -7.70
CA MET A 1036 -15.30 53.73 -7.36
C MET A 1036 -13.92 54.34 -7.60
N GLN A 1037 -13.73 54.98 -8.76
CA GLN A 1037 -12.43 55.59 -9.12
C GLN A 1037 -12.00 56.72 -8.18
N LYS A 1038 -12.93 57.35 -7.43
CA LYS A 1038 -12.66 58.47 -6.51
C LYS A 1038 -12.27 58.07 -5.09
N ARG A 1039 -12.65 56.89 -4.61
CA ARG A 1039 -12.54 56.52 -3.18
C ARG A 1039 -11.13 56.14 -2.70
N GLY A 1040 -10.11 56.24 -3.56
CA GLY A 1040 -8.73 55.88 -3.23
C GLY A 1040 -8.51 54.36 -3.19
N LYS A 1041 -7.24 53.94 -3.05
CA LYS A 1041 -6.90 52.51 -2.98
C LYS A 1041 -7.21 51.96 -1.57
N PRO A 1042 -7.70 50.71 -1.46
CA PRO A 1042 -7.99 50.05 -0.19
C PRO A 1042 -6.70 49.79 0.60
N VAL A 1043 -6.83 49.63 1.92
CA VAL A 1043 -5.70 49.25 2.77
C VAL A 1043 -5.24 47.82 2.44
N ILE A 1044 -3.92 47.60 2.46
CA ILE A 1044 -3.28 46.30 2.26
C ILE A 1044 -2.43 45.99 3.48
N GLN A 1045 -2.64 44.82 4.09
CA GLN A 1045 -1.86 44.32 5.22
C GLN A 1045 -1.28 42.94 4.87
N GLY A 1046 0.03 42.89 4.61
CA GLY A 1046 0.69 41.69 4.11
C GLY A 1046 0.04 41.20 2.81
N ASP A 1047 -0.42 39.95 2.80
CA ASP A 1047 -1.10 39.31 1.68
C ASP A 1047 -2.61 39.60 1.60
N TYR A 1048 -3.16 40.40 2.52
CA TYR A 1048 -4.59 40.67 2.59
C TYR A 1048 -4.94 42.08 2.09
N ARG A 1049 -5.92 42.16 1.18
CA ARG A 1049 -6.47 43.42 0.66
C ARG A 1049 -7.88 43.65 1.22
N GLN A 1050 -8.12 44.86 1.73
CA GLN A 1050 -9.42 45.27 2.26
C GLN A 1050 -10.52 45.18 1.18
N LEU A 1051 -11.64 44.53 1.51
CA LEU A 1051 -12.84 44.49 0.68
C LEU A 1051 -13.77 45.65 1.06
N THR A 1052 -14.10 46.54 0.14
CA THR A 1052 -14.88 47.76 0.43
C THR A 1052 -16.33 47.60 -0.01
N LYS A 1053 -16.55 47.09 -1.22
CA LYS A 1053 -17.88 46.92 -1.81
C LYS A 1053 -17.98 45.64 -2.64
N MET A 1054 -19.18 45.13 -2.81
CA MET A 1054 -19.48 44.04 -3.73
C MET A 1054 -20.76 44.31 -4.51
N ILE A 1055 -20.84 43.77 -5.72
CA ILE A 1055 -22.04 43.79 -6.56
C ILE A 1055 -22.51 42.35 -6.78
N LEU A 1056 -23.79 42.09 -6.53
CA LEU A 1056 -24.45 40.83 -6.86
C LEU A 1056 -25.49 41.07 -7.94
N VAL A 1057 -25.37 40.36 -9.05
CA VAL A 1057 -26.39 40.32 -10.11
C VAL A 1057 -26.87 38.88 -10.21
N ASP A 1058 -28.11 38.63 -9.77
CA ASP A 1058 -28.77 37.35 -10.02
C ASP A 1058 -29.47 37.37 -11.38
N GLU A 1059 -29.55 36.22 -12.04
CA GLU A 1059 -29.96 36.12 -13.46
C GLU A 1059 -29.25 37.15 -14.36
N ALA A 1060 -27.92 37.17 -14.27
CA ALA A 1060 -27.08 38.14 -14.97
C ALA A 1060 -27.08 37.94 -16.52
N ASP A 1061 -27.76 36.93 -17.06
CA ASP A 1061 -27.75 36.62 -18.49
C ASP A 1061 -28.43 37.71 -19.34
N ASN A 1062 -29.59 38.19 -18.91
CA ASN A 1062 -30.34 39.24 -19.58
C ASN A 1062 -29.55 40.54 -19.67
N PHE A 1063 -28.77 40.83 -18.63
CA PHE A 1063 -27.94 42.02 -18.52
C PHE A 1063 -26.62 41.89 -19.27
N MET A 1064 -25.90 40.77 -19.13
CA MET A 1064 -24.60 40.56 -19.78
C MET A 1064 -24.71 40.57 -21.31
N ARG A 1065 -25.83 40.09 -21.88
CA ARG A 1065 -26.10 40.12 -23.34
C ARG A 1065 -26.09 41.53 -23.95
N GLN A 1066 -26.26 42.57 -23.15
CA GLN A 1066 -26.26 43.96 -23.61
C GLN A 1066 -24.84 44.57 -23.72
N ASP A 1067 -23.79 43.84 -23.28
CA ASP A 1067 -22.39 44.25 -23.40
C ASP A 1067 -22.08 45.65 -22.82
N PHE A 1068 -22.64 45.97 -21.65
CA PHE A 1068 -22.37 47.25 -20.98
C PHE A 1068 -20.90 47.37 -20.56
N SER A 1069 -20.30 48.54 -20.83
CA SER A 1069 -18.85 48.74 -20.63
C SER A 1069 -18.44 48.73 -19.15
N SER A 1070 -19.32 49.21 -18.26
CA SER A 1070 -19.00 49.41 -16.84
C SER A 1070 -18.90 48.12 -16.07
N LEU A 1071 -19.73 47.10 -16.35
CA LEU A 1071 -19.55 45.78 -15.74
C LEU A 1071 -18.16 45.20 -16.06
N ARG A 1072 -17.74 45.30 -17.32
CA ARG A 1072 -16.43 44.82 -17.77
C ARG A 1072 -15.29 45.56 -17.06
N LYS A 1073 -15.41 46.88 -16.92
CA LYS A 1073 -14.41 47.69 -16.22
C LYS A 1073 -14.36 47.34 -14.72
N ILE A 1074 -15.50 47.13 -14.07
CA ILE A 1074 -15.57 46.68 -12.67
C ILE A 1074 -14.91 45.31 -12.49
N LEU A 1075 -15.20 44.33 -13.35
CA LEU A 1075 -14.60 42.99 -13.26
C LEU A 1075 -13.06 43.01 -13.46
N LYS A 1076 -12.54 43.93 -14.27
CA LYS A 1076 -11.10 44.07 -14.54
C LYS A 1076 -10.36 44.91 -13.50
N GLU A 1077 -10.92 46.06 -13.13
CA GLU A 1077 -10.25 47.10 -12.35
C GLU A 1077 -10.72 47.14 -10.89
N GLY A 1078 -11.90 46.58 -10.57
CA GLY A 1078 -12.53 46.64 -9.25
C GLY A 1078 -11.64 46.11 -8.12
N ARG A 1079 -10.84 45.09 -8.41
CA ARG A 1079 -9.83 44.55 -7.48
C ARG A 1079 -8.90 45.64 -6.92
N GLU A 1080 -8.50 46.63 -7.73
CA GLU A 1080 -7.63 47.73 -7.29
C GLU A 1080 -8.27 48.63 -6.24
N TYR A 1081 -9.61 48.65 -6.18
CA TYR A 1081 -10.43 49.47 -5.31
C TYR A 1081 -11.09 48.66 -4.18
N GLY A 1082 -10.77 47.37 -4.06
CA GLY A 1082 -11.39 46.47 -3.09
C GLY A 1082 -12.85 46.15 -3.45
N VAL A 1083 -13.21 46.19 -4.74
CA VAL A 1083 -14.54 45.89 -5.25
C VAL A 1083 -14.56 44.50 -5.89
N GLY A 1084 -15.52 43.67 -5.50
CA GLY A 1084 -15.78 42.36 -6.10
C GLY A 1084 -17.16 42.25 -6.75
N ALA A 1085 -17.36 41.22 -7.58
CA ALA A 1085 -18.64 40.91 -8.19
C ALA A 1085 -19.04 39.44 -7.99
N ILE A 1086 -20.33 39.19 -7.77
CA ILE A 1086 -20.93 37.86 -7.78
C ILE A 1086 -21.95 37.84 -8.91
N LEU A 1087 -21.75 36.94 -9.88
CA LEU A 1087 -22.62 36.81 -11.05
C LEU A 1087 -23.24 35.42 -11.05
N SER A 1088 -24.57 35.38 -11.04
CA SER A 1088 -25.35 34.14 -11.01
C SER A 1088 -26.14 33.99 -12.32
N THR A 1089 -26.01 32.84 -12.99
CA THR A 1089 -26.74 32.51 -14.23
C THR A 1089 -27.18 31.05 -14.27
N GLN A 1090 -27.96 30.66 -15.27
CA GLN A 1090 -28.38 29.26 -15.47
C GLN A 1090 -27.36 28.45 -16.26
N GLU A 1091 -26.68 29.06 -17.23
CA GLU A 1091 -25.71 28.42 -18.10
C GLU A 1091 -24.39 29.19 -18.17
N ILE A 1092 -23.31 28.47 -18.46
CA ILE A 1092 -21.98 29.06 -18.66
C ILE A 1092 -21.88 29.88 -19.95
N THR A 1093 -22.65 29.49 -20.98
CA THR A 1093 -22.76 30.17 -22.26
C THR A 1093 -23.22 31.61 -22.10
N HIS A 1094 -24.01 31.91 -21.04
CA HIS A 1094 -24.49 33.25 -20.73
C HIS A 1094 -23.39 34.24 -20.36
N PHE A 1095 -22.21 33.77 -19.98
CA PHE A 1095 -21.03 34.61 -19.77
C PHE A 1095 -20.30 34.98 -21.07
N LYS A 1096 -20.74 34.48 -22.23
CA LYS A 1096 -20.15 34.78 -23.53
C LYS A 1096 -21.16 35.54 -24.39
N THR A 1097 -20.74 36.68 -24.91
CA THR A 1097 -21.46 37.48 -25.90
C THR A 1097 -20.71 37.45 -27.24
N GLY A 1098 -21.28 38.05 -28.29
CA GLY A 1098 -20.59 38.16 -29.58
C GLY A 1098 -19.30 38.99 -29.50
N GLU A 1099 -19.22 39.93 -28.55
CA GLU A 1099 -18.09 40.86 -28.42
C GLU A 1099 -17.18 40.56 -27.22
N ASN A 1100 -17.65 39.87 -26.17
CA ASN A 1100 -16.91 39.66 -24.92
C ASN A 1100 -17.07 38.24 -24.34
N ASN A 1101 -16.09 37.84 -23.52
CA ASN A 1101 -16.16 36.66 -22.68
C ASN A 1101 -15.96 37.08 -21.21
N TYR A 1102 -17.04 37.14 -20.43
CA TYR A 1102 -17.02 37.52 -19.03
C TYR A 1102 -16.42 36.43 -18.13
N ALA A 1103 -16.53 35.16 -18.53
CA ALA A 1103 -16.01 34.03 -17.76
C ALA A 1103 -14.49 34.10 -17.56
N SER A 1104 -13.75 34.75 -18.46
CA SER A 1104 -12.29 34.91 -18.32
C SER A 1104 -11.86 35.83 -17.16
N TYR A 1105 -12.78 36.61 -16.59
CA TYR A 1105 -12.48 37.52 -15.47
C TYR A 1105 -12.92 36.93 -14.12
N ILE A 1106 -13.44 35.70 -14.11
CA ILE A 1106 -13.94 34.99 -12.94
C ILE A 1106 -13.01 33.82 -12.65
N LEU A 1107 -12.47 33.77 -11.43
CA LEU A 1107 -11.56 32.71 -11.00
C LEU A 1107 -12.20 31.73 -10.02
N THR A 1108 -13.20 32.17 -9.27
CA THR A 1108 -13.94 31.31 -8.34
C THR A 1108 -15.25 30.88 -8.99
N TRP A 1109 -15.49 29.57 -9.10
CA TRP A 1109 -16.73 29.03 -9.68
C TRP A 1109 -17.45 28.09 -8.72
N VAL A 1110 -18.77 28.21 -8.68
CA VAL A 1110 -19.67 27.26 -8.00
C VAL A 1110 -20.67 26.75 -9.03
N ILE A 1111 -20.53 25.49 -9.43
CA ILE A 1111 -21.24 24.90 -10.57
C ILE A 1111 -22.16 23.82 -10.07
N HIS A 1112 -23.45 24.13 -10.01
CA HIS A 1112 -24.49 23.15 -9.74
C HIS A 1112 -24.83 22.37 -11.03
N ARG A 1113 -25.83 21.51 -10.96
CA ARG A 1113 -26.33 20.78 -12.12
C ARG A 1113 -26.68 21.73 -13.28
N VAL A 1114 -26.14 21.43 -14.47
CA VAL A 1114 -26.48 22.13 -15.72
C VAL A 1114 -26.89 21.15 -16.83
N SER A 1115 -27.80 21.58 -17.69
CA SER A 1115 -28.36 20.80 -18.80
C SER A 1115 -27.42 20.71 -20.00
N GLU A 1116 -26.84 21.85 -20.41
CA GLU A 1116 -25.94 21.94 -21.56
C GLU A 1116 -24.58 22.54 -21.16
N ILE A 1117 -23.51 21.77 -21.36
CA ILE A 1117 -22.12 22.20 -21.20
C ILE A 1117 -21.27 21.51 -22.27
N LYS A 1118 -20.37 22.25 -22.93
CA LYS A 1118 -19.50 21.74 -24.01
C LYS A 1118 -18.06 21.57 -23.52
N ASN A 1119 -17.28 20.70 -24.17
CA ASN A 1119 -15.86 20.49 -23.84
C ASN A 1119 -15.04 21.79 -23.80
N ALA A 1120 -15.33 22.75 -24.68
CA ALA A 1120 -14.64 24.05 -24.71
C ALA A 1120 -14.90 24.88 -23.44
N ASP A 1121 -16.07 24.72 -22.82
CA ASP A 1121 -16.43 25.40 -21.57
C ASP A 1121 -15.77 24.71 -20.37
N ILE A 1122 -15.71 23.37 -20.37
CA ILE A 1122 -14.99 22.58 -19.37
C ILE A 1122 -13.50 22.95 -19.36
N LYS A 1123 -12.88 23.00 -20.55
CA LYS A 1123 -11.47 23.39 -20.68
C LYS A 1123 -11.21 24.80 -20.15
N ALA A 1124 -12.11 25.75 -20.41
CA ALA A 1124 -11.96 27.13 -19.97
C ALA A 1124 -12.05 27.28 -18.44
N VAL A 1125 -12.95 26.55 -17.79
CA VAL A 1125 -13.18 26.65 -16.33
C VAL A 1125 -12.26 25.76 -15.52
N PHE A 1126 -12.12 24.49 -15.92
CA PHE A 1126 -11.42 23.46 -15.15
C PHE A 1126 -9.98 23.22 -15.62
N ASN A 1127 -9.56 23.82 -16.75
CA ASN A 1127 -8.20 23.67 -17.30
C ASN A 1127 -7.81 22.21 -17.62
N VAL A 1128 -8.78 21.39 -18.05
CA VAL A 1128 -8.58 19.97 -18.40
C VAL A 1128 -8.41 19.82 -19.92
N ASP A 1129 -7.29 19.24 -20.36
CA ASP A 1129 -6.97 19.02 -21.77
C ASP A 1129 -7.42 17.67 -22.31
N ASP A 1130 -7.50 16.63 -21.46
CA ASP A 1130 -7.90 15.29 -21.86
C ASP A 1130 -9.40 15.19 -22.20
N LYS A 1131 -9.72 14.54 -23.32
CA LYS A 1131 -11.11 14.40 -23.78
C LYS A 1131 -11.94 13.46 -22.90
N GLY A 1132 -11.35 12.37 -22.40
CA GLY A 1132 -12.06 11.41 -21.56
C GLY A 1132 -12.41 12.00 -20.20
N GLU A 1133 -11.49 12.75 -19.60
CA GLU A 1133 -11.75 13.52 -18.38
C GLU A 1133 -12.80 14.61 -18.58
N GLN A 1134 -12.77 15.32 -19.72
CA GLN A 1134 -13.81 16.29 -20.07
C GLN A 1134 -15.20 15.63 -20.12
N GLU A 1135 -15.33 14.48 -20.79
CA GLU A 1135 -16.61 13.76 -20.88
C GLU A 1135 -17.09 13.25 -19.52
N SER A 1136 -16.17 12.75 -18.68
CA SER A 1136 -16.46 12.32 -17.30
C SER A 1136 -16.98 13.48 -16.43
N LEU A 1137 -16.30 14.62 -16.45
CA LEU A 1137 -16.72 15.84 -15.75
C LEU A 1137 -18.10 16.33 -16.22
N MET A 1138 -18.34 16.32 -17.54
CA MET A 1138 -19.66 16.67 -18.09
C MET A 1138 -20.76 15.72 -17.60
N GLY A 1139 -20.48 14.41 -17.58
CA GLY A 1139 -21.39 13.40 -17.05
C GLY A 1139 -21.76 13.66 -15.60
N GLN A 1140 -20.76 13.96 -14.76
CA GLN A 1140 -20.96 14.23 -13.34
C GLN A 1140 -21.73 15.52 -13.09
N ILE A 1141 -21.40 16.62 -13.77
CA ILE A 1141 -22.13 17.88 -13.67
C ILE A 1141 -23.62 17.69 -14.00
N ARG A 1142 -23.94 16.86 -14.99
CA ARG A 1142 -25.34 16.55 -15.37
C ARG A 1142 -26.08 15.69 -14.35
N GLN A 1143 -25.36 15.02 -13.45
CA GLN A 1143 -25.90 14.11 -12.42
C GLN A 1143 -25.86 14.70 -11.00
N LEU A 1144 -25.34 15.91 -10.81
CA LEU A 1144 -25.31 16.56 -9.50
C LEU A 1144 -26.71 16.66 -8.86
N GLU A 1145 -26.79 16.27 -7.59
CA GLU A 1145 -28.00 16.37 -6.78
C GLU A 1145 -28.27 17.82 -6.34
N LYS A 1146 -29.48 18.07 -5.82
CA LYS A 1146 -29.85 19.37 -5.27
C LYS A 1146 -28.97 19.71 -4.06
N HIS A 1147 -28.45 20.95 -3.99
CA HIS A 1147 -27.51 21.42 -2.96
C HIS A 1147 -26.12 20.73 -2.99
N PHE A 1148 -25.79 20.13 -4.13
CA PHE A 1148 -24.43 19.72 -4.45
C PHE A 1148 -23.92 20.50 -5.65
N SER A 1149 -22.67 20.94 -5.57
CA SER A 1149 -22.00 21.71 -6.61
C SER A 1149 -20.54 21.29 -6.76
N LEU A 1150 -19.93 21.62 -7.89
CA LEU A 1150 -18.47 21.62 -8.04
C LEU A 1150 -17.95 23.01 -7.72
N TYR A 1151 -17.09 23.10 -6.72
CA TYR A 1151 -16.35 24.30 -6.35
C TYR A 1151 -15.00 24.31 -7.06
N VAL A 1152 -14.71 25.40 -7.77
CA VAL A 1152 -13.40 25.69 -8.36
C VAL A 1152 -12.81 26.87 -7.60
N ASP A 1153 -11.69 26.64 -6.92
CA ASP A 1153 -10.98 27.68 -6.17
C ASP A 1153 -10.10 28.56 -7.07
N GLY A 1154 -9.46 29.58 -6.48
CA GLY A 1154 -8.61 30.52 -7.20
C GLY A 1154 -7.38 29.88 -7.87
N ASP A 1155 -6.96 28.69 -7.42
CA ASP A 1155 -5.87 27.88 -7.99
C ASP A 1155 -6.37 26.87 -9.05
N LYS A 1156 -7.65 26.97 -9.44
CA LYS A 1156 -8.35 26.07 -10.37
C LYS A 1156 -8.45 24.62 -9.90
N ARG A 1157 -8.39 24.35 -8.59
CA ARG A 1157 -8.65 23.02 -8.05
C ARG A 1157 -10.15 22.79 -7.94
N VAL A 1158 -10.58 21.59 -8.30
CA VAL A 1158 -11.99 21.22 -8.35
C VAL A 1158 -12.33 20.33 -7.15
N SER A 1159 -13.37 20.67 -6.42
CA SER A 1159 -13.88 19.88 -5.30
C SER A 1159 -15.39 19.72 -5.40
N LYS A 1160 -15.91 18.50 -5.20
CA LYS A 1160 -17.35 18.29 -5.06
C LYS A 1160 -17.77 18.72 -3.66
N MET A 1161 -18.74 19.61 -3.58
CA MET A 1161 -19.17 20.28 -2.37
C MET A 1161 -20.65 20.02 -2.10
N ARG A 1162 -21.00 19.78 -0.83
CA ARG A 1162 -22.35 19.99 -0.32
C ARG A 1162 -22.45 21.45 0.11
N ASP A 1163 -23.35 22.19 -0.53
CA ASP A 1163 -23.51 23.61 -0.32
C ASP A 1163 -23.99 23.92 1.11
N ARG A 1164 -23.44 24.96 1.73
CA ARG A 1164 -23.99 25.54 2.97
C ARG A 1164 -25.16 26.43 2.60
N ALA A 1165 -26.38 25.92 2.75
CA ALA A 1165 -27.57 26.66 2.35
C ALA A 1165 -28.05 27.67 3.40
N PHE A 1166 -28.77 28.70 2.96
CA PHE A 1166 -29.19 29.81 3.81
C PHE A 1166 -30.09 29.40 4.99
N TRP A 1167 -31.02 28.45 4.79
CA TRP A 1167 -31.86 27.98 5.89
C TRP A 1167 -31.04 27.35 7.02
N GLU A 1168 -29.86 26.77 6.74
CA GLU A 1168 -28.95 26.23 7.77
C GLU A 1168 -28.23 27.34 8.59
N LEU A 1169 -28.45 28.62 8.28
CA LEU A 1169 -27.90 29.78 9.02
C LEU A 1169 -28.93 30.54 9.85
N VAL A 1170 -30.23 30.29 9.58
CA VAL A 1170 -31.36 31.01 10.18
C VAL A 1170 -32.11 30.12 11.19
N PHE A 1171 -32.05 28.81 10.99
CA PHE A 1171 -32.42 27.78 11.96
C PHE A 1171 -31.16 27.22 12.62
#